data_AF-A0A0F9VNW8-F1
#
_entry.id   AF-A0A0F9VNW8-F1
#
_cell.length_a   1.000
_cell.length_b   1.000
_cell.length_c   1.000
_cell.angle_alpha   90.00
_cell.angle_beta   90.00
_cell.angle_gamma   90.00
#
_symmetry.space_group_name_H-M   'P 1'
#
loop_
_entity.id
_entity.type
_entity.pdbx_description
1 polymer ?
#
loop_
_entity_poly.entity_id
_entity_poly.type
_entity_poly.pdbx_seq_one_letter_code
_entity_poly.pdbx_strand_id
1 'polypeptide(L)'
;MSHEHLLTVDDLAIHYRTGAGPVKAVDGISFNLRPGEALGLVGESGCGKTTAAKAMLRLLPPNGEVPRGRIQFDGRNLIELDAESMRKVRWKEIAWISQAAMNALDPVYTVGDQILEAMNAHIEIDKKAAWAHAEELFRSVGIDPGRLSAYPHEMSGGMKQRAVIAMALALDPKLIVADEPTTALDVVTQAQILARLSKLRRERGMGLLFITHDISVVVQTCDRVAVMYGGHIMETGPVREVFGTPFHPYTMGLTNAFPTLEGAQRELISIPGSPPDLLNPPPGCRFAERCPFATSRCQQEVPTLQDVGDDRQAACHYPEKADTFRVQAALNDTWAVVGERLNEPVQGAGALQPVASNAATLLEVAGLKKHFPVEQGFLDGLRGRHKDRKVHAVDGIDFDLREGEILGLAGESGSGKTTTGEMLVRLQDVTEGEIRFEGNNIAQLKGAELKSFRRSAQMIFQDPYQTLNPRFTIFDIVGEPLIIHRLAEGEALEQQVVQALERAGLKPAELYRDRFPHELSGGQRQRVAIARAIVLEPRIIIADEPVSMLDVSIRAGVLNLMHRFRNELGISFVYVSHDLPTIRYVADRTAIMYLGEIVEVGPSEQVIRERKHPYTQLLLDASPEPNPTVIKPPLESAGEIPSAVEPPNGCHFHTRCPKAMPHCGWEGRDVATAMSEWRIAGKTIHWLGDPKVEETNVQLSVEGQDVGQAESELLAILTAKHPAFAQAAKVSHEDTQLTVSFPQQLSPQRRLIAKEHTVACYLYDEATI
;
A
#
# COMPACT_ATOMS: atom_id res chain seq x y z
N MET A 1 -14.50 -23.53 30.49
CA MET A 1 -14.05 -22.43 31.36
C MET A 1 -13.52 -21.35 30.44
N SER A 2 -14.12 -20.16 30.38
CA SER A 2 -13.57 -19.09 29.54
C SER A 2 -12.36 -18.49 30.25
N HIS A 3 -11.17 -18.64 29.68
CA HIS A 3 -9.98 -17.96 30.17
C HIS A 3 -10.10 -16.46 29.93
N GLU A 4 -9.59 -15.64 30.86
CA GLU A 4 -9.58 -14.17 30.76
C GLU A 4 -8.82 -13.67 29.52
N HIS A 5 -7.80 -14.44 29.09
CA HIS A 5 -6.98 -14.18 27.90
C HIS A 5 -6.97 -15.39 26.98
N LEU A 6 -7.05 -15.14 25.67
CA LEU A 6 -6.89 -16.14 24.62
C LEU A 6 -5.40 -16.45 24.38
N LEU A 7 -4.57 -15.41 24.37
CA LEU A 7 -3.11 -15.50 24.24
C LEU A 7 -2.46 -14.64 25.33
N THR A 8 -1.48 -15.21 26.02
CA THR A 8 -0.59 -14.50 26.94
C THR A 8 0.86 -14.76 26.54
N VAL A 9 1.61 -13.69 26.34
CA VAL A 9 3.05 -13.72 26.14
C VAL A 9 3.68 -13.09 27.37
N ASP A 10 4.54 -13.85 28.06
CA ASP A 10 5.18 -13.42 29.30
C ASP A 10 6.69 -13.49 29.15
N ASP A 11 7.35 -12.34 29.32
CA ASP A 11 8.80 -12.19 29.40
C ASP A 11 9.55 -12.91 28.26
N LEU A 12 8.98 -12.83 27.04
CA LEU A 12 9.48 -13.54 25.87
C LEU A 12 10.77 -12.90 25.37
N ALA A 13 11.84 -13.68 25.31
CA ALA A 13 13.07 -13.31 24.62
C ALA A 13 13.35 -14.28 23.47
N ILE A 14 13.87 -13.74 22.37
CA ILE A 14 14.20 -14.50 21.15
C ILE A 14 15.54 -14.00 20.65
N HIS A 15 16.51 -14.91 20.57
CA HIS A 15 17.86 -14.62 20.11
C HIS A 15 18.18 -15.38 18.82
N TYR A 16 18.89 -14.74 17.90
CA TYR A 16 19.45 -15.42 16.72
C TYR A 16 20.95 -15.61 16.87
N ARG A 17 21.42 -16.83 16.63
CA ARG A 17 22.84 -17.17 16.59
C ARG A 17 23.44 -16.65 15.29
N THR A 18 24.45 -15.79 15.40
CA THR A 18 25.23 -15.28 14.26
C THR A 18 26.73 -15.43 14.53
N GLY A 19 27.56 -15.33 13.49
CA GLY A 19 29.02 -15.41 13.64
C GLY A 19 29.62 -14.28 14.48
N ALA A 20 28.95 -13.13 14.57
CA ALA A 20 29.38 -11.98 15.38
C ALA A 20 28.88 -12.04 16.84
N GLY A 21 27.95 -12.95 17.16
CA GLY A 21 27.33 -13.06 18.48
C GLY A 21 25.81 -13.27 18.41
N PRO A 22 25.13 -13.39 19.57
CA PRO A 22 23.67 -13.51 19.62
C PRO A 22 23.00 -12.16 19.35
N VAL A 23 22.17 -12.09 18.31
CA VAL A 23 21.29 -10.94 18.05
C VAL A 23 20.07 -11.04 18.95
N LYS A 24 19.84 -10.06 19.82
CA LYS A 24 18.68 -10.01 20.72
C LYS A 24 17.47 -9.40 20.02
N ALA A 25 16.82 -10.18 19.15
CA ALA A 25 15.71 -9.69 18.33
C ALA A 25 14.47 -9.31 19.13
N VAL A 26 14.20 -10.04 20.21
CA VAL A 26 13.15 -9.75 21.21
C VAL A 26 13.75 -10.02 22.58
N ASP A 27 13.55 -9.14 23.55
CA ASP A 27 14.24 -9.23 24.85
C ASP A 27 13.33 -8.88 26.03
N GLY A 28 12.35 -9.73 26.32
CA GLY A 28 11.47 -9.61 27.48
C GLY A 28 10.20 -8.83 27.19
N ILE A 29 9.51 -9.18 26.11
CA ILE A 29 8.19 -8.62 25.82
C ILE A 29 7.11 -9.37 26.59
N SER A 30 6.13 -8.63 27.10
CA SER A 30 4.93 -9.18 27.72
C SER A 30 3.69 -8.46 27.19
N PHE A 31 2.67 -9.23 26.83
CA PHE A 31 1.35 -8.71 26.46
C PHE A 31 0.29 -9.83 26.47
N ASN A 32 -0.97 -9.44 26.49
CA ASN A 32 -2.12 -10.34 26.43
C ASN A 32 -3.09 -9.93 25.32
N LEU A 33 -3.86 -10.92 24.86
CA LEU A 33 -4.95 -10.75 23.90
C LEU A 33 -6.19 -11.46 24.44
N ARG A 34 -7.29 -10.73 24.58
CA ARG A 34 -8.59 -11.23 25.04
C ARG A 34 -9.36 -11.93 23.90
N PRO A 35 -10.24 -12.90 24.18
CA PRO A 35 -11.09 -13.49 23.14
C PRO A 35 -11.89 -12.41 22.37
N GLY A 36 -11.88 -12.46 21.03
CA GLY A 36 -12.57 -11.49 20.16
C GLY A 36 -11.89 -10.12 19.99
N GLU A 37 -10.82 -9.86 20.74
CA GLU A 37 -10.05 -8.61 20.70
C GLU A 37 -9.09 -8.59 19.50
N ALA A 38 -8.94 -7.41 18.89
CA ALA A 38 -7.83 -7.12 18.00
C ALA A 38 -6.73 -6.33 18.71
N LEU A 39 -5.54 -6.92 18.77
CA LEU A 39 -4.33 -6.30 19.27
C LEU A 39 -3.40 -5.96 18.11
N GLY A 40 -3.06 -4.68 17.96
CA GLY A 40 -2.01 -4.22 17.06
C GLY A 40 -0.63 -4.39 17.68
N LEU A 41 0.33 -4.97 16.98
CA LEU A 41 1.75 -4.95 17.35
C LEU A 41 2.50 -4.10 16.32
N VAL A 42 2.93 -2.90 16.72
CA VAL A 42 3.49 -1.89 15.81
C VAL A 42 4.91 -1.49 16.17
N GLY A 43 5.63 -0.90 15.22
CA GLY A 43 6.97 -0.36 15.45
C GLY A 43 7.79 -0.31 14.17
N GLU A 44 8.96 0.31 14.23
CA GLU A 44 9.92 0.36 13.10
C GLU A 44 10.34 -1.05 12.63
N SER A 45 10.78 -1.15 11.39
CA SER A 45 11.26 -2.39 10.78
C SER A 45 12.44 -2.95 11.58
N GLY A 46 12.48 -4.27 11.72
CA GLY A 46 13.54 -4.95 12.49
C GLY A 46 13.39 -4.89 14.01
N CYS A 47 12.34 -4.27 14.57
CA CYS A 47 12.17 -4.21 16.02
C CYS A 47 11.74 -5.54 16.69
N GLY A 48 11.40 -6.58 15.90
CA GLY A 48 11.13 -7.93 16.39
C GLY A 48 9.69 -8.45 16.24
N LYS A 49 8.77 -7.68 15.62
CA LYS A 49 7.33 -8.04 15.47
C LYS A 49 7.08 -9.40 14.81
N THR A 50 7.56 -9.59 13.59
CA THR A 50 7.48 -10.88 12.86
C THR A 50 8.21 -12.01 13.59
N THR A 51 9.30 -11.69 14.31
CA THR A 51 10.03 -12.68 15.10
C THR A 51 9.17 -13.18 16.28
N ALA A 52 8.46 -12.28 16.97
CA ALA A 52 7.51 -12.65 18.01
C ALA A 52 6.37 -13.52 17.47
N ALA A 53 5.76 -13.16 16.33
CA ALA A 53 4.73 -13.98 15.67
C ALA A 53 5.24 -15.38 15.28
N LYS A 54 6.42 -15.48 14.66
CA LYS A 54 7.04 -16.76 14.32
C LYS A 54 7.29 -17.62 15.55
N ALA A 55 7.71 -17.02 16.67
CA ALA A 55 7.90 -17.76 17.92
C ALA A 55 6.59 -18.33 18.47
N MET A 56 5.49 -17.57 18.44
CA MET A 56 4.16 -18.05 18.88
C MET A 56 3.70 -19.28 18.11
N LEU A 57 4.03 -19.35 16.82
CA LEU A 57 3.71 -20.49 15.97
C LEU A 57 4.82 -21.54 15.91
N ARG A 58 5.94 -21.37 16.62
CA ARG A 58 7.14 -22.24 16.55
C ARG A 58 7.74 -22.38 15.14
N LEU A 59 7.75 -21.28 14.40
CA LEU A 59 8.24 -21.15 13.02
C LEU A 59 9.58 -20.39 12.95
N LEU A 60 10.30 -20.30 14.06
CA LEU A 60 11.65 -19.75 14.07
C LEU A 60 12.59 -20.63 13.22
N PRO A 61 13.52 -20.03 12.46
CA PRO A 61 14.54 -20.77 11.74
C PRO A 61 15.51 -21.48 12.73
N PRO A 62 16.33 -22.43 12.25
CA PRO A 62 17.22 -23.23 13.12
C PRO A 62 18.24 -22.43 13.95
N ASN A 63 18.55 -21.20 13.53
CA ASN A 63 19.45 -20.31 14.26
C ASN A 63 18.73 -19.42 15.30
N GLY A 64 17.39 -19.44 15.35
CA GLY A 64 16.59 -18.72 16.35
C GLY A 64 16.24 -19.60 17.54
N GLU A 65 16.38 -19.05 18.75
CA GLU A 65 16.07 -19.73 20.00
C GLU A 65 15.25 -18.84 20.94
N VAL A 66 14.45 -19.47 21.80
CA VAL A 66 13.68 -18.82 22.87
C VAL A 66 14.37 -19.13 24.20
N PRO A 67 15.36 -18.32 24.64
CA PRO A 67 16.12 -18.60 25.86
C PRO A 67 15.29 -18.45 27.14
N ARG A 68 14.24 -17.61 27.12
CA ARG A 68 13.34 -17.37 28.25
C ARG A 68 11.97 -16.87 27.79
N GLY A 69 11.01 -16.97 28.71
CA GLY A 69 9.63 -16.53 28.52
C GLY A 69 8.66 -17.68 28.26
N ARG A 70 7.37 -17.34 28.20
CA ARG A 70 6.27 -18.29 28.02
C ARG A 70 5.27 -17.75 27.00
N ILE A 71 4.67 -18.66 26.24
CA ILE A 71 3.59 -18.35 25.30
C ILE A 71 2.43 -19.28 25.63
N GLN A 72 1.39 -18.73 26.25
CA GLN A 72 0.19 -19.47 26.64
C GLN A 72 -0.95 -19.16 25.68
N PHE A 73 -1.54 -20.18 25.09
CA PHE A 73 -2.70 -20.06 24.22
C PHE A 73 -3.81 -21.00 24.69
N ASP A 74 -4.96 -20.42 25.02
CA ASP A 74 -6.12 -21.15 25.55
C ASP A 74 -5.72 -22.12 26.69
N GLY A 75 -4.93 -21.60 27.64
CA GLY A 75 -4.42 -22.33 28.81
C GLY A 75 -3.23 -23.28 28.55
N ARG A 76 -2.75 -23.44 27.31
CA ARG A 76 -1.65 -24.35 26.95
C ARG A 76 -0.35 -23.59 26.66
N ASN A 77 0.78 -24.05 27.20
CA ASN A 77 2.09 -23.51 26.85
C ASN A 77 2.54 -24.04 25.49
N LEU A 78 2.58 -23.18 24.47
CA LEU A 78 2.89 -23.57 23.10
C LEU A 78 4.34 -24.03 22.92
N ILE A 79 5.27 -23.49 23.70
CA ILE A 79 6.71 -23.80 23.61
C ILE A 79 6.98 -25.27 23.98
N GLU A 80 6.23 -25.79 24.95
CA GLU A 80 6.41 -27.12 25.53
C GLU A 80 5.67 -28.23 24.77
N LEU A 81 4.83 -27.89 23.78
CA LEU A 81 4.11 -28.88 22.99
C LEU A 81 5.08 -29.75 22.17
N ASP A 82 4.71 -31.02 21.95
CA ASP A 82 5.36 -31.84 20.94
C ASP A 82 4.96 -31.40 19.51
N ALA A 83 5.62 -31.96 18.50
CA ALA A 83 5.39 -31.59 17.10
C ALA A 83 3.98 -31.93 16.60
N GLU A 84 3.39 -33.05 17.07
CA GLU A 84 2.06 -33.49 16.64
C GLU A 84 0.97 -32.57 17.24
N SER A 85 1.10 -32.24 18.52
CA SER A 85 0.20 -31.33 19.23
C SER A 85 0.29 -29.92 18.63
N MET A 86 1.49 -29.46 18.29
CA MET A 86 1.65 -28.16 17.62
C MET A 86 1.04 -28.14 16.22
N ARG A 87 1.09 -29.26 15.48
CA ARG A 87 0.41 -29.39 14.18
C ARG A 87 -1.11 -29.23 14.31
N LYS A 88 -1.70 -29.68 15.42
CA LYS A 88 -3.14 -29.50 15.70
C LYS A 88 -3.50 -28.06 16.07
N VAL A 89 -2.55 -27.28 16.59
CA VAL A 89 -2.73 -25.84 16.90
C VAL A 89 -2.61 -24.99 15.63
N ARG A 90 -1.55 -25.22 14.83
CA ARG A 90 -1.33 -24.47 13.58
C ARG A 90 -2.50 -24.69 12.62
N TRP A 91 -2.90 -23.62 11.95
CA TRP A 91 -4.01 -23.56 11.01
C TRP A 91 -5.41 -23.73 11.62
N LYS A 92 -5.59 -24.74 12.47
CA LYS A 92 -6.90 -25.07 13.06
C LYS A 92 -7.28 -24.14 14.21
N GLU A 93 -6.35 -23.80 15.10
CA GLU A 93 -6.65 -22.92 16.24
C GLU A 93 -6.01 -21.55 16.08
N ILE A 94 -4.81 -21.49 15.48
CA ILE A 94 -4.11 -20.26 15.13
C ILE A 94 -3.76 -20.28 13.64
N ALA A 95 -4.35 -19.38 12.87
CA ALA A 95 -4.03 -19.19 11.46
C ALA A 95 -3.04 -18.03 11.27
N TRP A 96 -2.22 -18.11 10.23
CA TRP A 96 -1.23 -17.07 9.90
C TRP A 96 -1.47 -16.55 8.48
N ILE A 97 -1.64 -15.24 8.36
CA ILE A 97 -1.55 -14.50 7.10
C ILE A 97 -0.17 -13.82 7.08
N SER A 98 0.72 -14.23 6.18
CA SER A 98 2.10 -13.74 6.13
C SER A 98 2.26 -12.48 5.25
N GLN A 99 3.36 -11.75 5.46
CA GLN A 99 3.71 -10.50 4.76
C GLN A 99 3.83 -10.65 3.23
N ALA A 100 4.04 -11.86 2.73
CA ALA A 100 4.13 -12.17 1.31
C ALA A 100 2.99 -13.09 0.84
N ALA A 101 1.79 -12.92 1.40
CA ALA A 101 0.63 -13.75 1.09
C ALA A 101 0.33 -13.85 -0.42
N MET A 102 0.64 -12.81 -1.22
CA MET A 102 0.53 -12.87 -2.69
C MET A 102 1.39 -13.96 -3.36
N ASN A 103 2.48 -14.37 -2.71
CA ASN A 103 3.39 -15.45 -3.13
C ASN A 103 3.15 -16.76 -2.33
N ALA A 104 2.17 -16.80 -1.44
CA ALA A 104 1.88 -17.98 -0.62
C ALA A 104 1.09 -19.06 -1.37
N LEU A 105 0.37 -18.68 -2.43
CA LEU A 105 -0.37 -19.61 -3.27
C LEU A 105 0.58 -20.28 -4.27
N ASP A 106 0.46 -21.60 -4.40
CA ASP A 106 1.20 -22.37 -5.40
C ASP A 106 0.62 -22.09 -6.80
N PRO A 107 1.41 -21.56 -7.75
CA PRO A 107 0.92 -21.17 -9.07
C PRO A 107 0.49 -22.34 -9.97
N VAL A 108 0.85 -23.59 -9.63
CA VAL A 108 0.51 -24.77 -10.46
C VAL A 108 -0.77 -25.49 -10.03
N TYR A 109 -1.38 -25.09 -8.91
CA TYR A 109 -2.66 -25.64 -8.43
C TYR A 109 -3.76 -24.59 -8.50
N THR A 110 -5.01 -25.05 -8.64
CA THR A 110 -6.16 -24.14 -8.50
C THR A 110 -6.27 -23.67 -7.05
N VAL A 111 -6.88 -22.50 -6.85
CA VAL A 111 -7.03 -21.95 -5.49
C VAL A 111 -7.97 -22.81 -4.64
N GLY A 112 -9.02 -23.37 -5.24
CA GLY A 112 -9.93 -24.29 -4.56
C GLY A 112 -9.22 -25.56 -4.07
N ASP A 113 -8.37 -26.16 -4.89
CA ASP A 113 -7.61 -27.36 -4.49
C ASP A 113 -6.72 -27.10 -3.27
N GLN A 114 -6.06 -25.93 -3.21
CA GLN A 114 -5.21 -25.54 -2.09
C GLN A 114 -6.00 -25.33 -0.79
N ILE A 115 -7.20 -24.76 -0.88
CA ILE A 115 -8.12 -24.61 0.26
C ILE A 115 -8.60 -25.97 0.76
N LEU A 116 -8.96 -26.87 -0.15
CA LEU A 116 -9.37 -28.23 0.18
C LEU A 116 -8.24 -29.03 0.83
N GLU A 117 -7.00 -28.89 0.33
CA GLU A 117 -5.82 -29.50 0.92
C GLU A 117 -5.63 -29.06 2.38
N ALA A 118 -5.75 -27.75 2.65
CA ALA A 118 -5.65 -27.21 4.00
C ALA A 118 -6.71 -27.80 4.95
N MET A 119 -7.94 -28.03 4.47
CA MET A 119 -8.99 -28.68 5.27
C MET A 119 -8.67 -30.16 5.52
N ASN A 120 -8.39 -30.92 4.45
CA ASN A 120 -8.13 -32.36 4.51
C ASN A 120 -6.88 -32.72 5.34
N ALA A 121 -5.92 -31.80 5.46
CA ALA A 121 -4.75 -31.99 6.30
C ALA A 121 -5.03 -31.98 7.81
N HIS A 122 -6.21 -31.49 8.25
CA HIS A 122 -6.53 -31.24 9.65
C HIS A 122 -7.86 -31.83 10.14
N ILE A 123 -8.82 -32.06 9.25
CA ILE A 123 -10.15 -32.61 9.57
C ILE A 123 -10.57 -33.67 8.56
N GLU A 124 -11.40 -34.62 9.02
CA GLU A 124 -12.10 -35.54 8.12
C GLU A 124 -13.31 -34.83 7.51
N ILE A 125 -13.24 -34.53 6.22
CA ILE A 125 -14.31 -33.90 5.45
C ILE A 125 -14.34 -34.52 4.05
N ASP A 126 -15.53 -34.80 3.52
CA ASP A 126 -15.63 -35.29 2.15
C ASP A 126 -15.44 -34.15 1.14
N LYS A 127 -15.01 -34.49 -0.08
CA LYS A 127 -14.69 -33.50 -1.12
C LYS A 127 -15.86 -32.58 -1.45
N LYS A 128 -17.11 -33.06 -1.40
CA LYS A 128 -18.28 -32.27 -1.75
C LYS A 128 -18.59 -31.26 -0.65
N ALA A 129 -18.53 -31.67 0.61
CA ALA A 129 -18.68 -30.76 1.74
C ALA A 129 -17.56 -29.72 1.81
N ALA A 130 -16.30 -30.13 1.57
CA ALA A 130 -15.16 -29.21 1.55
C ALA A 130 -15.27 -28.16 0.43
N TRP A 131 -15.72 -28.56 -0.76
CA TRP A 131 -15.96 -27.63 -1.86
C TRP A 131 -17.08 -26.64 -1.53
N ALA A 132 -18.20 -27.10 -0.99
CA ALA A 132 -19.30 -26.22 -0.56
C ALA A 132 -18.85 -25.21 0.51
N HIS A 133 -18.01 -25.64 1.45
CA HIS A 133 -17.41 -24.74 2.45
C HIS A 133 -16.44 -23.74 1.83
N ALA A 134 -15.63 -24.16 0.84
CA ALA A 134 -14.77 -23.25 0.09
C ALA A 134 -15.57 -22.18 -0.68
N GLU A 135 -16.73 -22.54 -1.25
CA GLU A 135 -17.63 -21.56 -1.88
C GLU A 135 -18.16 -20.54 -0.87
N GLU A 136 -18.59 -20.99 0.31
CA GLU A 136 -19.03 -20.13 1.42
C GLU A 136 -17.92 -19.15 1.82
N LEU A 137 -16.69 -19.65 1.97
CA LEU A 137 -15.52 -18.85 2.31
C LEU A 137 -15.24 -17.80 1.24
N PHE A 138 -15.28 -18.17 -0.04
CA PHE A 138 -15.13 -17.24 -1.16
C PHE A 138 -16.17 -16.11 -1.12
N ARG A 139 -17.46 -16.43 -0.91
CA ARG A 139 -18.50 -15.40 -0.72
C ARG A 139 -18.16 -14.47 0.45
N SER A 140 -17.75 -15.05 1.58
CA SER A 140 -17.43 -14.29 2.80
C SER A 140 -16.26 -13.29 2.60
N VAL A 141 -15.26 -13.67 1.80
CA VAL A 141 -14.14 -12.79 1.44
C VAL A 141 -14.42 -11.94 0.20
N GLY A 142 -15.61 -12.01 -0.39
CA GLY A 142 -15.99 -11.20 -1.56
C GLY A 142 -15.32 -11.65 -2.86
N ILE A 143 -15.18 -12.95 -3.07
CA ILE A 143 -14.78 -13.56 -4.33
C ILE A 143 -15.94 -14.40 -4.85
N ASP A 144 -16.22 -14.33 -6.15
CA ASP A 144 -17.18 -15.23 -6.80
C ASP A 144 -16.75 -16.70 -6.61
N PRO A 145 -17.60 -17.57 -6.03
CA PRO A 145 -17.33 -19.00 -5.92
C PRO A 145 -16.88 -19.69 -7.22
N GLY A 146 -17.31 -19.18 -8.38
CA GLY A 146 -16.86 -19.66 -9.68
C GLY A 146 -15.34 -19.52 -9.92
N ARG A 147 -14.64 -18.72 -9.11
CA ARG A 147 -13.17 -18.54 -9.16
C ARG A 147 -12.39 -19.59 -8.39
N LEU A 148 -13.01 -20.54 -7.70
CA LEU A 148 -12.30 -21.63 -7.03
C LEU A 148 -11.46 -22.47 -8.00
N SER A 149 -11.90 -22.60 -9.24
CA SER A 149 -11.18 -23.31 -10.30
C SER A 149 -10.09 -22.47 -10.98
N ALA A 150 -9.94 -21.20 -10.62
CA ALA A 150 -8.91 -20.33 -11.18
C ALA A 150 -7.53 -20.66 -10.58
N TYR A 151 -6.49 -20.48 -11.40
CA TYR A 151 -5.11 -20.49 -10.94
C TYR A 151 -4.73 -19.14 -10.36
N PRO A 152 -3.73 -19.06 -9.44
CA PRO A 152 -3.31 -17.80 -8.86
C PRO A 152 -2.96 -16.73 -9.90
N HIS A 153 -2.29 -17.09 -11.01
CA HIS A 153 -1.90 -16.14 -12.04
C HIS A 153 -3.09 -15.55 -12.83
N GLU A 154 -4.29 -16.12 -12.72
CA GLU A 154 -5.53 -15.62 -13.31
C GLU A 154 -6.29 -14.66 -12.37
N MET A 155 -5.79 -14.46 -11.14
CA MET A 155 -6.40 -13.62 -10.11
C MET A 155 -5.62 -12.30 -9.93
N SER A 156 -6.35 -11.21 -9.64
CA SER A 156 -5.74 -9.95 -9.26
C SER A 156 -5.01 -10.07 -7.91
N GLY A 157 -4.12 -9.12 -7.60
CA GLY A 157 -3.38 -9.14 -6.33
C GLY A 157 -4.28 -9.11 -5.10
N GLY A 158 -5.32 -8.27 -5.12
CA GLY A 158 -6.35 -8.24 -4.07
C GLY A 158 -7.15 -9.54 -3.97
N MET A 159 -7.50 -10.17 -5.10
CA MET A 159 -8.16 -11.47 -5.10
C MET A 159 -7.29 -12.57 -4.51
N LYS A 160 -5.99 -12.61 -4.84
CA LYS A 160 -5.02 -13.54 -4.22
C LYS A 160 -4.97 -13.36 -2.71
N GLN A 161 -4.91 -12.11 -2.24
CA GLN A 161 -4.88 -11.82 -0.81
C GLN A 161 -6.16 -12.30 -0.11
N ARG A 162 -7.32 -12.02 -0.70
CA ARG A 162 -8.63 -12.49 -0.16
C ARG A 162 -8.75 -14.01 -0.21
N ALA A 163 -8.20 -14.68 -1.21
CA ALA A 163 -8.12 -16.14 -1.26
C ALA A 163 -7.23 -16.72 -0.15
N VAL A 164 -6.08 -16.09 0.17
CA VAL A 164 -5.25 -16.50 1.32
C VAL A 164 -5.99 -16.29 2.64
N ILE A 165 -6.77 -15.21 2.78
CA ILE A 165 -7.64 -15.00 3.94
C ILE A 165 -8.70 -16.11 4.04
N ALA A 166 -9.35 -16.47 2.93
CA ALA A 166 -10.30 -17.58 2.91
C ALA A 166 -9.64 -18.91 3.32
N MET A 167 -8.43 -19.18 2.84
CA MET A 167 -7.65 -20.36 3.20
C MET A 167 -7.27 -20.38 4.69
N ALA A 168 -6.91 -19.22 5.27
CA ALA A 168 -6.63 -19.07 6.70
C ALA A 168 -7.88 -19.29 7.56
N LEU A 169 -9.06 -18.94 7.05
CA LEU A 169 -10.36 -19.10 7.71
C LEU A 169 -11.00 -20.48 7.51
N ALA A 170 -10.37 -21.36 6.74
CA ALA A 170 -10.94 -22.65 6.32
C ALA A 170 -11.35 -23.55 7.49
N LEU A 171 -10.68 -23.40 8.64
CA LEU A 171 -10.89 -24.23 9.84
C LEU A 171 -11.43 -23.43 11.04
N ASP A 172 -11.97 -22.24 10.82
CA ASP A 172 -12.54 -21.38 11.89
C ASP A 172 -11.58 -21.16 13.07
N PRO A 173 -10.39 -20.59 12.83
CA PRO A 173 -9.37 -20.42 13.87
C PRO A 173 -9.85 -19.50 15.00
N LYS A 174 -9.44 -19.76 16.23
CA LYS A 174 -9.72 -18.87 17.38
C LYS A 174 -8.88 -17.60 17.32
N LEU A 175 -7.69 -17.66 16.73
CA LEU A 175 -6.76 -16.53 16.59
C LEU A 175 -6.22 -16.44 15.17
N ILE A 176 -6.26 -15.25 14.60
CA ILE A 176 -5.53 -14.92 13.37
C ILE A 176 -4.33 -14.07 13.73
N VAL A 177 -3.14 -14.51 13.33
CA VAL A 177 -1.94 -13.68 13.29
C VAL A 177 -1.82 -13.14 11.87
N ALA A 178 -1.96 -11.83 11.72
CA ALA A 178 -1.87 -11.17 10.43
C ALA A 178 -0.61 -10.30 10.40
N ASP A 179 0.43 -10.77 9.70
CA ASP A 179 1.73 -10.10 9.60
C ASP A 179 1.80 -9.31 8.30
N GLU A 180 1.62 -7.99 8.39
CA GLU A 180 1.58 -7.07 7.25
C GLU A 180 0.65 -7.54 6.12
N PRO A 181 -0.63 -7.86 6.42
CA PRO A 181 -1.54 -8.55 5.51
C PRO A 181 -2.03 -7.67 4.34
N THR A 182 -1.65 -6.39 4.30
CA THR A 182 -2.08 -5.46 3.24
C THR A 182 -0.92 -4.71 2.60
N THR A 183 0.33 -5.07 2.93
CA THR A 183 1.51 -4.48 2.29
C THR A 183 1.48 -4.74 0.78
N ALA A 184 1.92 -3.75 -0.01
CA ALA A 184 1.94 -3.76 -1.49
C ALA A 184 0.55 -3.78 -2.17
N LEU A 185 -0.52 -3.45 -1.45
CA LEU A 185 -1.85 -3.19 -2.01
C LEU A 185 -2.13 -1.68 -2.05
N ASP A 186 -2.97 -1.26 -2.99
CA ASP A 186 -3.46 0.12 -3.02
C ASP A 186 -4.41 0.42 -1.84
N VAL A 187 -4.61 1.70 -1.54
CA VAL A 187 -5.42 2.14 -0.37
C VAL A 187 -6.85 1.62 -0.38
N VAL A 188 -7.47 1.46 -1.56
CA VAL A 188 -8.88 1.02 -1.67
C VAL A 188 -8.98 -0.47 -1.41
N THR A 189 -8.16 -1.27 -2.07
CA THR A 189 -8.09 -2.72 -1.85
C THR A 189 -7.71 -3.04 -0.41
N GLN A 190 -6.76 -2.29 0.16
CA GLN A 190 -6.39 -2.40 1.57
C GLN A 190 -7.60 -2.15 2.49
N ALA A 191 -8.31 -1.03 2.32
CA ALA A 191 -9.47 -0.70 3.15
C ALA A 191 -10.58 -1.77 3.06
N GLN A 192 -10.83 -2.31 1.86
CA GLN A 192 -11.79 -3.40 1.65
C GLN A 192 -11.41 -4.68 2.39
N ILE A 193 -10.14 -5.07 2.31
CA ILE A 193 -9.64 -6.28 2.97
C ILE A 193 -9.72 -6.15 4.49
N LEU A 194 -9.30 -5.01 5.04
CA LEU A 194 -9.36 -4.74 6.48
C LEU A 194 -10.80 -4.71 7.00
N ALA A 195 -11.72 -4.05 6.27
CA ALA A 195 -13.13 -4.01 6.63
C ALA A 195 -13.73 -5.43 6.71
N ARG A 196 -13.42 -6.28 5.71
CA ARG A 196 -13.86 -7.69 5.69
C ARG A 196 -13.25 -8.51 6.81
N LEU A 197 -11.94 -8.38 7.04
CA LEU A 197 -11.27 -9.10 8.13
C LEU A 197 -11.88 -8.72 9.49
N SER A 198 -12.11 -7.42 9.73
CA SER A 198 -12.75 -6.95 10.97
C SER A 198 -14.21 -7.38 11.11
N LYS A 199 -14.95 -7.51 10.00
CA LYS A 199 -16.30 -8.09 10.01
C LYS A 199 -16.27 -9.57 10.38
N LEU A 200 -15.45 -10.36 9.70
CA LEU A 200 -15.29 -11.79 9.94
C LEU A 200 -14.82 -12.07 11.37
N ARG A 201 -13.86 -11.29 11.88
CA ARG A 201 -13.41 -11.32 13.28
C ARG A 201 -14.58 -11.21 14.25
N ARG A 202 -15.44 -10.21 14.05
CA ARG A 202 -16.59 -9.94 14.92
C ARG A 202 -17.68 -11.01 14.81
N GLU A 203 -18.00 -11.44 13.59
CA GLU A 203 -19.03 -12.47 13.34
C GLU A 203 -18.65 -13.84 13.90
N ARG A 204 -17.36 -14.20 13.84
CA ARG A 204 -16.85 -15.50 14.30
C ARG A 204 -16.23 -15.47 15.70
N GLY A 205 -16.18 -14.32 16.36
CA GLY A 205 -15.60 -14.16 17.71
C GLY A 205 -14.10 -14.47 17.78
N MET A 206 -13.35 -14.25 16.70
CA MET A 206 -11.92 -14.59 16.61
C MET A 206 -11.06 -13.48 17.24
N GLY A 207 -9.97 -13.86 17.91
CA GLY A 207 -8.90 -12.93 18.23
C GLY A 207 -8.10 -12.54 16.99
N LEU A 208 -7.55 -11.33 16.96
CA LEU A 208 -6.69 -10.85 15.88
C LEU A 208 -5.40 -10.24 16.45
N LEU A 209 -4.24 -10.84 16.18
CA LEU A 209 -2.95 -10.19 16.36
C LEU A 209 -2.54 -9.56 15.03
N PHE A 210 -2.64 -8.25 14.93
CA PHE A 210 -2.37 -7.50 13.71
C PHE A 210 -1.00 -6.84 13.78
N ILE A 211 -0.06 -7.27 12.94
CA ILE A 211 1.29 -6.72 12.88
C ILE A 211 1.38 -5.81 11.66
N THR A 212 1.80 -4.57 11.87
CA THR A 212 2.05 -3.59 10.81
C THR A 212 3.02 -2.52 11.28
N HIS A 213 3.60 -1.79 10.36
CA HIS A 213 4.33 -0.55 10.65
C HIS A 213 3.46 0.70 10.43
N ASP A 214 2.23 0.57 9.91
CA ASP A 214 1.29 1.68 9.68
C ASP A 214 0.31 1.86 10.86
N ILE A 215 0.52 2.93 11.62
CA ILE A 215 -0.32 3.31 12.77
C ILE A 215 -1.76 3.60 12.35
N SER A 216 -1.95 4.20 11.18
CA SER A 216 -3.28 4.61 10.69
C SER A 216 -4.17 3.39 10.46
N VAL A 217 -3.59 2.29 9.97
CA VAL A 217 -4.28 1.01 9.82
C VAL A 217 -4.64 0.41 11.19
N VAL A 218 -3.74 0.51 12.18
CA VAL A 218 -3.99 0.00 13.54
C VAL A 218 -5.09 0.77 14.25
N VAL A 219 -5.10 2.10 14.15
CA VAL A 219 -6.15 2.96 14.71
C VAL A 219 -7.54 2.59 14.17
N GLN A 220 -7.61 2.15 12.91
CA GLN A 220 -8.87 1.75 12.27
C GLN A 220 -9.28 0.30 12.56
N THR A 221 -8.32 -0.60 12.76
CA THR A 221 -8.57 -2.06 12.75
C THR A 221 -8.54 -2.70 14.14
N CYS A 222 -7.76 -2.13 15.07
CA CYS A 222 -7.45 -2.74 16.36
C CYS A 222 -8.19 -2.07 17.52
N ASP A 223 -8.41 -2.82 18.60
CA ASP A 223 -9.00 -2.32 19.84
C ASP A 223 -7.89 -1.81 20.79
N ARG A 224 -6.78 -2.54 20.87
CA ARG A 224 -5.57 -2.19 21.65
C ARG A 224 -4.33 -2.23 20.77
N VAL A 225 -3.25 -1.64 21.25
CA VAL A 225 -1.94 -1.64 20.58
C VAL A 225 -0.83 -1.91 21.58
N ALA A 226 0.23 -2.59 21.12
CA ALA A 226 1.52 -2.69 21.76
C ALA A 226 2.58 -2.10 20.81
N VAL A 227 3.19 -0.98 21.22
CA VAL A 227 4.21 -0.25 20.47
C VAL A 227 5.58 -0.81 20.82
N MET A 228 6.28 -1.37 19.84
CA MET A 228 7.54 -2.09 19.99
C MET A 228 8.72 -1.30 19.40
N TYR A 229 9.85 -1.32 20.10
CA TYR A 229 11.10 -0.71 19.65
C TYR A 229 12.31 -1.48 20.19
N GLY A 230 13.29 -1.77 19.33
CA GLY A 230 14.55 -2.42 19.73
C GLY A 230 14.39 -3.69 20.58
N GLY A 231 13.41 -4.55 20.25
CA GLY A 231 13.15 -5.80 20.97
C GLY A 231 12.27 -5.70 22.22
N HIS A 232 11.76 -4.50 22.58
CA HIS A 232 10.94 -4.27 23.78
C HIS A 232 9.60 -3.60 23.45
N ILE A 233 8.60 -3.78 24.31
CA ILE A 233 7.36 -2.99 24.29
C ILE A 233 7.61 -1.67 25.02
N MET A 234 7.38 -0.55 24.34
CA MET A 234 7.55 0.80 24.84
C MET A 234 6.27 1.36 25.45
N GLU A 235 5.12 1.01 24.86
CA GLU A 235 3.82 1.50 25.31
C GLU A 235 2.73 0.52 24.87
N THR A 236 1.70 0.31 25.69
CA THR A 236 0.57 -0.56 25.38
C THR A 236 -0.72 -0.03 25.98
N GLY A 237 -1.87 -0.31 25.36
CA GLY A 237 -3.19 0.08 25.86
C GLY A 237 -4.23 0.26 24.75
N PRO A 238 -5.40 0.86 25.05
CA PRO A 238 -6.41 1.19 24.04
C PRO A 238 -5.82 2.05 22.92
N VAL A 239 -6.04 1.64 21.67
CA VAL A 239 -5.32 2.22 20.51
C VAL A 239 -5.49 3.74 20.41
N ARG A 240 -6.70 4.23 20.67
CA ARG A 240 -7.04 5.65 20.57
C ARG A 240 -6.38 6.48 21.66
N GLU A 241 -6.18 5.91 22.85
CA GLU A 241 -5.56 6.62 23.96
C GLU A 241 -4.03 6.65 23.83
N VAL A 242 -3.43 5.54 23.38
CA VAL A 242 -1.98 5.45 23.14
C VAL A 242 -1.55 6.45 22.06
N PHE A 243 -2.26 6.53 20.93
CA PHE A 243 -1.90 7.46 19.86
C PHE A 243 -2.45 8.88 20.06
N GLY A 244 -3.54 9.06 20.82
CA GLY A 244 -4.12 10.37 21.12
C GLY A 244 -3.38 11.12 22.23
N THR A 245 -2.92 10.41 23.26
CA THR A 245 -2.23 10.96 24.43
C THR A 245 -1.05 10.08 24.85
N PRO A 246 -0.03 9.92 24.00
CA PRO A 246 1.10 9.04 24.28
C PRO A 246 1.87 9.46 25.54
N PHE A 247 2.40 8.46 26.24
CA PHE A 247 3.31 8.62 27.38
C PHE A 247 4.78 8.48 27.00
N HIS A 248 5.10 7.64 26.01
CA HIS A 248 6.48 7.38 25.65
C HIS A 248 6.97 8.31 24.51
N PRO A 249 8.16 8.95 24.62
CA PRO A 249 8.69 9.86 23.58
C PRO A 249 8.81 9.25 22.18
N TYR A 250 9.07 7.95 22.07
CA TYR A 250 9.05 7.24 20.79
C TYR A 250 7.64 7.24 20.17
N THR A 251 6.60 6.91 20.93
CA THR A 251 5.20 6.96 20.46
C THR A 251 4.82 8.38 20.04
N MET A 252 5.28 9.40 20.77
CA MET A 252 5.09 10.82 20.39
C MET A 252 5.72 11.13 19.02
N GLY A 253 6.98 10.72 18.82
CA GLY A 253 7.68 10.91 17.54
C GLY A 253 7.01 10.17 16.39
N LEU A 254 6.53 8.95 16.64
CA LEU A 254 5.79 8.16 15.66
C LEU A 254 4.49 8.86 15.25
N THR A 255 3.68 9.32 16.20
CA THR A 255 2.43 10.05 15.91
C THR A 255 2.68 11.33 15.13
N ASN A 256 3.74 12.07 15.46
CA ASN A 256 4.05 13.35 14.83
C ASN A 256 4.72 13.23 13.44
N ALA A 257 5.14 12.03 13.04
CA ALA A 257 5.80 11.77 11.76
C ALA A 257 4.82 11.49 10.60
N PHE A 258 3.52 11.36 10.88
CA PHE A 258 2.51 11.10 9.85
C PHE A 258 1.93 12.40 9.25
N PRO A 259 1.81 12.49 7.92
CA PRO A 259 1.02 13.53 7.29
C PRO A 259 -0.47 13.32 7.53
N THR A 260 -1.20 14.40 7.85
CA THR A 260 -2.66 14.39 7.99
C THR A 260 -3.33 14.92 6.73
N LEU A 261 -4.52 14.41 6.42
CA LEU A 261 -5.35 14.93 5.32
C LEU A 261 -6.00 16.29 5.66
N GLU A 262 -6.20 16.55 6.96
CA GLU A 262 -6.79 17.78 7.46
C GLU A 262 -5.78 18.61 8.26
N GLY A 263 -5.85 19.93 8.16
CA GLY A 263 -5.00 20.88 8.89
C GLY A 263 -3.94 21.59 8.02
N ALA A 264 -3.30 22.62 8.56
CA ALA A 264 -2.24 23.35 7.85
C ALA A 264 -1.05 22.42 7.55
N GLN A 265 -0.41 22.59 6.38
CA GLN A 265 0.87 21.95 6.07
C GLN A 265 1.90 22.34 7.14
N ARG A 266 2.07 21.47 8.13
CA ARG A 266 3.15 21.54 9.11
C ARG A 266 4.23 20.60 8.63
N GLU A 267 5.47 21.03 8.80
CA GLU A 267 6.64 20.21 8.52
C GLU A 267 6.58 18.91 9.31
N LEU A 268 6.79 17.78 8.63
CA LEU A 268 6.76 16.46 9.26
C LEU A 268 7.95 16.30 10.20
N ILE A 269 7.66 15.86 11.43
CA ILE A 269 8.69 15.45 12.39
C ILE A 269 9.33 14.17 11.88
N SER A 270 10.66 14.13 11.79
CA SER A 270 11.41 12.89 11.56
C SER A 270 12.17 12.52 12.83
N ILE A 271 12.05 11.25 13.26
CA ILE A 271 12.85 10.74 14.38
C ILE A 271 14.27 10.48 13.88
N PRO A 272 15.29 11.23 14.35
CA PRO A 272 16.64 11.14 13.80
C PRO A 272 17.32 9.84 14.21
N GLY A 273 18.38 9.46 13.49
CA GLY A 273 19.15 8.25 13.77
C GLY A 273 18.53 6.96 13.23
N SER A 274 19.28 5.88 13.41
CA SER A 274 18.83 4.51 13.09
C SER A 274 18.43 3.75 14.38
N PRO A 275 17.58 2.72 14.29
CA PRO A 275 17.37 1.79 15.41
C PRO A 275 18.68 1.26 16.00
N PRO A 276 18.72 0.91 17.29
CA PRO A 276 19.92 0.40 17.94
C PRO A 276 20.38 -0.93 17.32
N ASP A 277 21.70 -1.17 17.36
CA ASP A 277 22.27 -2.47 17.01
C ASP A 277 21.81 -3.54 18.02
N LEU A 278 21.11 -4.56 17.53
CA LEU A 278 20.58 -5.65 18.35
C LEU A 278 21.63 -6.71 18.72
N LEU A 279 22.83 -6.67 18.11
CA LEU A 279 23.98 -7.44 18.57
C LEU A 279 24.53 -6.88 19.89
N ASN A 280 24.64 -5.55 19.97
CA ASN A 280 25.20 -4.84 21.12
C ASN A 280 24.26 -3.73 21.58
N PRO A 281 23.08 -4.08 22.12
CA PRO A 281 22.07 -3.07 22.34
C PRO A 281 22.39 -2.24 23.60
N PRO A 282 21.90 -0.98 23.69
CA PRO A 282 22.25 -0.06 24.78
C PRO A 282 21.96 -0.66 26.16
N PRO A 283 22.79 -0.37 27.19
CA PRO A 283 22.62 -0.93 28.53
C PRO A 283 21.38 -0.39 29.27
N GLY A 284 20.89 0.79 28.90
CA GLY A 284 19.66 1.39 29.43
C GLY A 284 18.45 1.29 28.49
N CYS A 285 17.63 2.34 28.47
CA CYS A 285 16.49 2.47 27.54
C CYS A 285 16.98 2.35 26.08
N ARG A 286 16.35 1.45 25.32
CA ARG A 286 16.67 1.21 23.90
C ARG A 286 16.54 2.48 23.04
N PHE A 287 15.67 3.40 23.42
CA PHE A 287 15.42 4.65 22.69
C PHE A 287 16.26 5.83 23.20
N ALA A 288 17.11 5.66 24.21
CA ALA A 288 17.81 6.78 24.86
C ALA A 288 18.64 7.65 23.88
N GLU A 289 19.29 7.04 22.90
CA GLU A 289 20.12 7.77 21.93
C GLU A 289 19.29 8.69 21.03
N ARG A 290 18.08 8.25 20.67
CA ARG A 290 17.14 8.96 19.78
C ARG A 290 16.07 9.76 20.54
N CYS A 291 16.06 9.71 21.86
CA CYS A 291 15.13 10.44 22.69
C CYS A 291 15.64 11.87 22.97
N PRO A 292 14.88 12.92 22.64
CA PRO A 292 15.26 14.31 22.93
C PRO A 292 15.26 14.61 24.43
N PHE A 293 14.56 13.80 25.23
CA PHE A 293 14.41 13.97 26.68
C PHE A 293 15.27 13.00 27.50
N ALA A 294 16.21 12.28 26.86
CA ALA A 294 17.02 11.28 27.54
C ALA A 294 17.86 11.90 28.68
N THR A 295 17.88 11.22 29.83
CA THR A 295 18.72 11.56 30.98
C THR A 295 19.82 10.53 31.17
N SER A 296 20.74 10.76 32.11
CA SER A 296 21.76 9.77 32.49
C SER A 296 21.15 8.44 32.94
N ARG A 297 20.00 8.48 33.63
CA ARG A 297 19.26 7.28 34.04
C ARG A 297 18.80 6.47 32.82
N CYS A 298 18.31 7.13 31.77
CA CYS A 298 17.90 6.47 30.53
C CYS A 298 19.06 5.72 29.86
N GLN A 299 20.31 6.15 30.04
CA GLN A 299 21.48 5.50 29.45
C GLN A 299 21.95 4.27 30.25
N GLN A 300 21.62 4.19 31.54
CA GLN A 300 22.15 3.20 32.47
C GLN A 300 21.14 2.13 32.88
N GLU A 301 19.84 2.45 32.86
CA GLU A 301 18.77 1.58 33.35
C GLU A 301 17.73 1.34 32.27
N VAL A 302 17.35 0.07 32.08
CA VAL A 302 16.22 -0.31 31.22
C VAL A 302 14.91 0.03 31.96
N PRO A 303 14.03 0.88 31.40
CA PRO A 303 12.73 1.14 32.00
C PRO A 303 11.82 -0.07 31.90
N THR A 304 11.07 -0.37 32.96
CA THR A 304 10.04 -1.42 32.97
C THR A 304 8.70 -0.85 32.50
N LEU A 305 7.81 -1.69 31.97
CA LEU A 305 6.42 -1.28 31.73
C LEU A 305 5.74 -0.93 33.06
N GLN A 306 5.38 0.35 33.23
CA GLN A 306 4.66 0.85 34.41
C GLN A 306 3.22 1.13 34.02
N ASP A 307 2.28 0.84 34.92
CA ASP A 307 0.88 1.24 34.78
C ASP A 307 0.77 2.76 34.85
N VAL A 308 0.15 3.36 33.84
CA VAL A 308 -0.07 4.82 33.72
C VAL A 308 -1.55 5.18 33.73
N GLY A 309 -2.42 4.24 34.12
CA GLY A 309 -3.88 4.40 34.19
C GLY A 309 -4.59 3.95 32.91
N ASP A 310 -5.90 3.70 33.01
CA ASP A 310 -6.80 3.38 31.88
C ASP A 310 -6.40 2.15 31.04
N ASP A 311 -5.91 1.08 31.68
CA ASP A 311 -5.41 -0.13 30.99
C ASP A 311 -4.22 0.19 30.04
N ARG A 312 -3.44 1.22 30.38
CA ARG A 312 -2.23 1.61 29.66
C ARG A 312 -0.97 1.34 30.46
N GLN A 313 0.09 0.99 29.76
CA GLN A 313 1.42 0.86 30.35
C GLN A 313 2.46 1.52 29.47
N ALA A 314 3.48 2.12 30.08
CA ALA A 314 4.60 2.74 29.36
C ALA A 314 5.94 2.38 29.99
N ALA A 315 6.93 2.07 29.15
CA ALA A 315 8.31 1.81 29.54
C ALA A 315 9.15 3.10 29.44
N CYS A 316 8.72 4.15 30.15
CA CYS A 316 9.45 5.41 30.28
C CYS A 316 9.88 5.59 31.74
N HIS A 317 11.05 6.20 31.97
CA HIS A 317 11.47 6.57 33.33
C HIS A 317 10.72 7.78 33.91
N TYR A 318 10.01 8.53 33.06
CA TYR A 318 9.33 9.78 33.41
C TYR A 318 7.91 9.88 32.81
N PRO A 319 7.03 8.89 33.02
CA PRO A 319 5.65 8.96 32.51
C PRO A 319 4.89 10.18 33.06
N GLU A 320 5.22 10.67 34.25
CA GLU A 320 4.63 11.86 34.87
C GLU A 320 4.95 13.16 34.11
N LYS A 321 5.97 13.16 33.24
CA LYS A 321 6.33 14.31 32.40
C LYS A 321 5.72 14.26 31.01
N ALA A 322 4.90 13.25 30.70
CA ALA A 322 4.37 13.01 29.37
C ALA A 322 3.66 14.25 28.78
N ASP A 323 2.88 14.99 29.56
CA ASP A 323 2.18 16.20 29.10
C ASP A 323 3.15 17.26 28.55
N THR A 324 4.26 17.49 29.26
CA THR A 324 5.30 18.44 28.83
C THR A 324 6.04 17.91 27.60
N PHE A 325 6.39 16.62 27.61
CA PHE A 325 7.08 15.98 26.50
C PHE A 325 6.24 16.00 25.22
N ARG A 326 4.92 15.83 25.28
CA ARG A 326 4.05 15.90 24.09
C ARG A 326 4.08 17.27 23.44
N VAL A 327 3.99 18.34 24.23
CA VAL A 327 4.07 19.72 23.71
C VAL A 327 5.42 19.98 23.05
N GLN A 328 6.51 19.55 23.67
CA GLN A 328 7.86 19.73 23.13
C GLN A 328 8.11 18.85 21.90
N ALA A 329 7.71 17.58 21.92
CA ALA A 329 7.92 16.62 20.83
C ALA A 329 7.14 16.97 19.56
N ALA A 330 6.15 17.87 19.64
CA ALA A 330 5.45 18.42 18.47
C ALA A 330 6.25 19.52 17.73
N LEU A 331 7.43 19.89 18.21
CA LEU A 331 8.30 20.90 17.63
C LEU A 331 9.53 20.24 16.99
N ASN A 332 9.88 20.62 15.74
CA ASN A 332 11.07 20.11 15.06
C ASN A 332 12.37 20.41 15.82
N ASP A 333 12.49 21.59 16.42
CA ASP A 333 13.67 22.00 17.21
C ASP A 333 14.00 21.02 18.34
N THR A 334 12.97 20.40 18.94
CA THR A 334 13.16 19.39 19.99
C THR A 334 13.90 18.17 19.46
N TRP A 335 13.60 17.74 18.23
CA TRP A 335 14.25 16.61 17.58
C TRP A 335 15.59 16.99 16.95
N ALA A 336 15.79 18.26 16.56
CA ALA A 336 17.06 18.76 16.05
C ALA A 336 18.22 18.56 17.02
N VAL A 337 17.98 18.67 18.34
CA VAL A 337 18.98 18.37 19.37
C VAL A 337 19.49 16.92 19.30
N VAL A 338 18.62 15.97 18.95
CA VAL A 338 19.00 14.57 18.72
C VAL A 338 19.82 14.46 17.45
N GLY A 339 19.40 15.15 16.38
CA GLY A 339 20.16 15.22 15.15
C GLY A 339 21.58 15.74 15.34
N GLU A 340 21.75 16.86 16.03
CA GLU A 340 23.07 17.41 16.37
C GLU A 340 23.93 16.42 17.14
N ARG A 341 23.36 15.72 18.13
CA ARG A 341 24.05 14.67 18.90
C ARG A 341 24.55 13.53 18.01
N LEU A 342 23.78 13.18 16.97
CA LEU A 342 24.08 12.09 16.04
C LEU A 342 24.84 12.55 14.80
N ASN A 343 25.22 13.84 14.70
CA ASN A 343 25.75 14.46 13.49
C ASN A 343 24.84 14.28 12.25
N GLU A 344 23.54 14.27 12.48
CA GLU A 344 22.50 14.08 11.47
C GLU A 344 21.52 15.27 11.54
N PRO A 345 21.78 16.37 10.82
CA PRO A 345 20.98 17.59 10.96
C PRO A 345 19.51 17.31 10.61
N VAL A 346 18.62 17.48 11.59
CA VAL A 346 17.17 17.54 11.39
C VAL A 346 16.84 18.94 10.89
N GLN A 347 17.22 19.20 9.64
CA GLN A 347 16.80 20.42 9.00
C GLN A 347 15.39 20.21 8.49
N GLY A 348 14.53 21.12 8.89
CA GLY A 348 13.25 21.28 8.27
C GLY A 348 13.38 21.48 6.75
N ALA A 349 12.41 20.97 6.00
CA ALA A 349 12.18 21.31 4.60
C ALA A 349 11.91 22.81 4.40
N GLY A 350 11.50 23.53 5.46
CA GLY A 350 10.94 24.87 5.37
C GLY A 350 9.53 24.84 4.79
N ALA A 351 8.79 25.95 4.94
CA ALA A 351 7.46 26.05 4.33
C ALA A 351 7.59 25.96 2.79
N LEU A 352 6.73 25.13 2.19
CA LEU A 352 6.53 25.08 0.75
C LEU A 352 6.22 26.49 0.22
N GLN A 353 7.16 27.08 -0.51
CA GLN A 353 6.84 28.26 -1.31
C GLN A 353 6.03 27.80 -2.53
N PRO A 354 4.84 28.38 -2.79
CA PRO A 354 4.06 28.03 -3.96
C PRO A 354 4.83 28.41 -5.22
N VAL A 355 4.90 27.50 -6.19
CA VAL A 355 5.40 27.84 -7.53
C VAL A 355 4.47 28.88 -8.14
N ALA A 356 5.05 29.95 -8.67
CA ALA A 356 4.25 31.01 -9.29
C ALA A 356 3.48 30.45 -10.49
N SER A 357 2.19 30.82 -10.63
CA SER A 357 1.33 30.31 -11.71
C SER A 357 1.81 30.66 -13.13
N ASN A 358 2.77 31.56 -13.25
CA ASN A 358 3.41 31.99 -14.50
C ASN A 358 4.83 31.42 -14.69
N ALA A 359 5.26 30.45 -13.87
CA ALA A 359 6.52 29.75 -14.07
C ALA A 359 6.55 29.06 -15.44
N ALA A 360 7.74 28.97 -16.03
CA ALA A 360 7.91 28.34 -17.34
C ALA A 360 7.57 26.84 -17.29
N THR A 361 6.89 26.34 -18.32
CA THR A 361 6.63 24.92 -18.49
C THR A 361 7.94 24.19 -18.82
N LEU A 362 8.35 23.28 -17.94
CA LEU A 362 9.52 22.43 -18.13
C LEU A 362 9.18 21.20 -18.99
N LEU A 363 8.02 20.59 -18.73
CA LEU A 363 7.54 19.39 -19.41
C LEU A 363 6.07 19.57 -19.79
N GLU A 364 5.73 19.20 -21.02
CA GLU A 364 4.37 19.18 -21.54
C GLU A 364 4.06 17.79 -22.10
N VAL A 365 2.92 17.23 -21.72
CA VAL A 365 2.44 15.91 -22.13
C VAL A 365 1.09 16.10 -22.81
N ALA A 366 0.95 15.60 -24.04
CA ALA A 366 -0.27 15.74 -24.83
C ALA A 366 -0.67 14.41 -25.49
N GLY A 367 -1.89 13.97 -25.24
CA GLY A 367 -2.51 12.78 -25.82
C GLY A 367 -1.70 11.50 -25.60
N LEU A 368 -0.97 11.39 -24.48
CA LEU A 368 0.01 10.33 -24.28
C LEU A 368 -0.67 8.97 -24.13
N LYS A 369 -0.25 8.00 -24.94
CA LYS A 369 -0.75 6.62 -24.89
C LYS A 369 0.38 5.60 -24.82
N LYS A 370 0.12 4.53 -24.06
CA LYS A 370 0.92 3.32 -24.04
C LYS A 370 0.03 2.10 -24.06
N HIS A 371 0.10 1.37 -25.16
CA HIS A 371 -0.60 0.10 -25.32
C HIS A 371 0.41 -1.04 -25.44
N PHE A 372 0.27 -2.07 -24.61
CA PHE A 372 1.12 -3.26 -24.66
C PHE A 372 0.39 -4.39 -25.40
N PRO A 373 1.05 -5.09 -26.35
CA PRO A 373 0.46 -6.27 -26.97
C PRO A 373 0.32 -7.40 -25.94
N VAL A 374 -0.78 -8.15 -25.98
CA VAL A 374 -0.95 -9.36 -25.18
C VAL A 374 -0.44 -10.55 -26.00
N GLU A 375 0.67 -11.17 -25.58
CA GLU A 375 1.18 -12.40 -26.22
C GLU A 375 0.19 -13.56 -26.00
N GLN A 376 -0.31 -14.16 -27.08
CA GLN A 376 -1.17 -15.34 -27.04
C GLN A 376 -0.36 -16.62 -27.14
N GLY A 377 -0.77 -17.66 -26.40
CA GLY A 377 -0.16 -18.99 -26.49
C GLY A 377 -0.32 -19.60 -27.89
N PHE A 378 0.66 -20.41 -28.30
CA PHE A 378 0.75 -21.04 -29.63
C PHE A 378 -0.52 -21.80 -30.07
N LEU A 379 -1.32 -22.29 -29.12
CA LEU A 379 -2.57 -23.02 -29.37
C LEU A 379 -3.76 -22.11 -29.78
N ASP A 380 -3.78 -20.84 -29.37
CA ASP A 380 -4.87 -19.90 -29.71
C ASP A 380 -4.75 -19.40 -31.15
N GLY A 381 -3.53 -19.32 -31.68
CA GLY A 381 -3.26 -18.99 -33.09
C GLY A 381 -3.84 -20.00 -34.08
N LEU A 382 -4.03 -21.26 -33.68
CA LEU A 382 -4.63 -22.30 -34.52
C LEU A 382 -6.16 -22.20 -34.64
N ARG A 383 -6.84 -21.43 -33.78
CA ARG A 383 -8.31 -21.31 -33.75
C ARG A 383 -8.86 -20.07 -34.48
N GLY A 384 -8.01 -19.30 -35.19
CA GLY A 384 -8.46 -18.18 -36.02
C GLY A 384 -9.10 -17.00 -35.27
N ARG A 385 -8.97 -16.93 -33.93
CA ARG A 385 -9.43 -15.81 -33.11
C ARG A 385 -8.33 -14.73 -33.01
N HIS A 386 -8.02 -14.10 -34.14
CA HIS A 386 -7.18 -12.90 -34.17
C HIS A 386 -7.98 -11.70 -33.62
N LYS A 387 -8.05 -11.54 -32.30
CA LYS A 387 -8.27 -10.22 -31.70
C LYS A 387 -6.90 -9.71 -31.24
N ASP A 388 -6.43 -8.62 -31.83
CA ASP A 388 -5.27 -7.82 -31.36
C ASP A 388 -5.61 -7.24 -29.98
N ARG A 389 -5.56 -8.07 -28.94
CA ARG A 389 -5.81 -7.62 -27.57
C ARG A 389 -4.59 -6.83 -27.11
N LYS A 390 -4.84 -5.59 -26.67
CA LYS A 390 -3.82 -4.69 -26.13
C LYS A 390 -4.21 -4.29 -24.72
N VAL A 391 -3.24 -4.17 -23.83
CA VAL A 391 -3.43 -3.55 -22.52
C VAL A 391 -3.31 -2.03 -22.69
N HIS A 392 -4.39 -1.30 -22.42
CA HIS A 392 -4.44 0.16 -22.43
C HIS A 392 -3.89 0.71 -21.11
N ALA A 393 -2.56 0.68 -20.93
CA ALA A 393 -1.93 1.07 -19.68
C ALA A 393 -2.00 2.59 -19.43
N VAL A 394 -1.88 3.38 -20.50
CA VAL A 394 -2.08 4.83 -20.51
C VAL A 394 -2.86 5.17 -21.77
N ASP A 395 -3.94 5.94 -21.67
CA ASP A 395 -4.89 6.10 -22.76
C ASP A 395 -5.34 7.56 -22.98
N GLY A 396 -4.40 8.43 -23.33
CA GLY A 396 -4.69 9.78 -23.81
C GLY A 396 -4.63 10.82 -22.69
N ILE A 397 -3.59 10.75 -21.85
CA ILE A 397 -3.40 11.72 -20.77
C ILE A 397 -2.71 13.00 -21.27
N ASP A 398 -3.12 14.14 -20.72
CA ASP A 398 -2.42 15.41 -20.91
C ASP A 398 -2.19 16.13 -19.58
N PHE A 399 -1.00 16.67 -19.39
CA PHE A 399 -0.65 17.52 -18.24
C PHE A 399 0.64 18.28 -18.52
N ASP A 400 0.90 19.28 -17.69
CA ASP A 400 2.11 20.09 -17.69
C ASP A 400 2.84 19.99 -16.35
N LEU A 401 4.15 20.23 -16.36
CA LEU A 401 4.98 20.41 -15.18
C LEU A 401 5.81 21.68 -15.34
N ARG A 402 5.73 22.57 -14.37
CA ARG A 402 6.45 23.85 -14.30
C ARG A 402 7.83 23.65 -13.66
N GLU A 403 8.73 24.58 -13.93
CA GLU A 403 10.05 24.60 -13.28
C GLU A 403 9.92 24.79 -11.76
N GLY A 404 10.58 23.94 -10.98
CA GLY A 404 10.51 23.90 -9.52
C GLY A 404 9.20 23.36 -8.95
N GLU A 405 8.29 22.84 -9.77
CA GLU A 405 7.00 22.26 -9.33
C GLU A 405 7.15 20.78 -8.94
N ILE A 406 6.39 20.37 -7.92
CA ILE A 406 6.12 18.96 -7.62
C ILE A 406 4.68 18.66 -8.05
N LEU A 407 4.53 17.86 -9.12
CA LEU A 407 3.25 17.31 -9.54
C LEU A 407 3.07 15.91 -8.93
N GLY A 408 2.09 15.76 -8.05
CA GLY A 408 1.66 14.47 -7.53
C GLY A 408 0.82 13.70 -8.55
N LEU A 409 1.15 12.45 -8.84
CA LEU A 409 0.34 11.54 -9.66
C LEU A 409 -0.20 10.41 -8.78
N ALA A 410 -1.51 10.46 -8.50
CA ALA A 410 -2.18 9.54 -7.57
C ALA A 410 -3.09 8.53 -8.28
N GLY A 411 -3.34 7.38 -7.66
CA GLY A 411 -4.31 6.40 -8.15
C GLY A 411 -4.03 4.99 -7.64
N GLU A 412 -4.99 4.08 -7.79
CA GLU A 412 -4.86 2.66 -7.42
C GLU A 412 -3.76 1.95 -8.22
N SER A 413 -3.35 0.77 -7.76
CA SER A 413 -2.39 -0.07 -8.48
C SER A 413 -2.93 -0.44 -9.87
N GLY A 414 -2.06 -0.44 -10.87
CA GLY A 414 -2.45 -0.71 -12.26
C GLY A 414 -3.12 0.45 -13.00
N SER A 415 -3.26 1.64 -12.39
CA SER A 415 -3.88 2.79 -13.09
C SER A 415 -3.05 3.42 -14.20
N GLY A 416 -1.76 3.05 -14.34
CA GLY A 416 -0.85 3.55 -15.39
C GLY A 416 0.25 4.52 -14.93
N LYS A 417 0.39 4.76 -13.63
CA LYS A 417 1.32 5.77 -13.07
C LYS A 417 2.80 5.46 -13.34
N THR A 418 3.26 4.27 -12.97
CA THR A 418 4.65 3.81 -13.24
C THR A 418 4.94 3.84 -14.73
N THR A 419 4.04 3.31 -15.56
CA THR A 419 4.16 3.36 -17.03
C THR A 419 4.29 4.79 -17.55
N THR A 420 3.51 5.73 -16.98
CA THR A 420 3.62 7.16 -17.30
C THR A 420 5.01 7.67 -16.93
N GLY A 421 5.47 7.44 -15.70
CA GLY A 421 6.79 7.83 -15.23
C GLY A 421 7.93 7.30 -16.11
N GLU A 422 7.90 6.01 -16.46
CA GLU A 422 8.90 5.39 -17.33
C GLU A 422 8.92 5.99 -18.74
N MET A 423 7.77 6.39 -19.30
CA MET A 423 7.73 7.10 -20.58
C MET A 423 8.34 8.50 -20.49
N LEU A 424 8.12 9.22 -19.38
CA LEU A 424 8.67 10.56 -19.18
C LEU A 424 10.20 10.57 -19.18
N VAL A 425 10.84 9.52 -18.65
CA VAL A 425 12.31 9.35 -18.69
C VAL A 425 12.81 8.51 -19.87
N ARG A 426 11.93 8.16 -20.81
CA ARG A 426 12.23 7.34 -21.99
C ARG A 426 12.87 5.99 -21.65
N LEU A 427 12.41 5.35 -20.57
CA LEU A 427 12.64 3.93 -20.31
C LEU A 427 11.66 3.05 -21.08
N GLN A 428 10.45 3.56 -21.32
CA GLN A 428 9.45 2.98 -22.22
C GLN A 428 9.22 3.88 -23.44
N ASP A 429 9.00 3.26 -24.59
CA ASP A 429 8.58 3.97 -25.80
C ASP A 429 7.09 4.31 -25.74
N VAL A 430 6.75 5.48 -26.29
CA VAL A 430 5.39 5.99 -26.44
C VAL A 430 4.70 5.29 -27.62
N THR A 431 3.42 4.91 -27.46
CA THR A 431 2.61 4.37 -28.57
C THR A 431 2.05 5.51 -29.44
N GLU A 432 1.41 6.50 -28.81
CA GLU A 432 0.89 7.72 -29.45
C GLU A 432 1.02 8.93 -28.50
N GLY A 433 0.93 10.13 -29.04
CA GLY A 433 1.05 11.38 -28.28
C GLY A 433 2.45 11.96 -28.28
N GLU A 434 2.62 13.07 -27.57
CA GLU A 434 3.87 13.83 -27.52
C GLU A 434 4.29 14.11 -26.07
N ILE A 435 5.60 14.12 -25.86
CA ILE A 435 6.22 14.58 -24.61
C ILE A 435 7.24 15.63 -25.00
N ARG A 436 7.08 16.88 -24.54
CA ARG A 436 7.98 18.00 -24.84
C ARG A 436 8.72 18.41 -23.57
N PHE A 437 10.04 18.35 -23.59
CA PHE A 437 10.91 18.81 -22.51
C PHE A 437 11.70 20.04 -22.99
N GLU A 438 11.56 21.16 -22.30
CA GLU A 438 12.11 22.47 -22.73
C GLU A 438 11.75 22.79 -24.20
N GLY A 439 10.50 22.48 -24.59
CA GLY A 439 9.98 22.68 -25.95
C GLY A 439 10.37 21.59 -26.97
N ASN A 440 11.31 20.71 -26.67
CA ASN A 440 11.78 19.66 -27.58
C ASN A 440 11.01 18.36 -27.38
N ASN A 441 10.48 17.77 -28.47
CA ASN A 441 9.78 16.50 -28.39
C ASN A 441 10.77 15.35 -28.10
N ILE A 442 10.68 14.77 -26.90
CA ILE A 442 11.58 13.71 -26.44
C ILE A 442 11.19 12.32 -26.95
N ALA A 443 9.97 12.17 -27.49
CA ALA A 443 9.42 10.87 -27.86
C ALA A 443 10.18 10.19 -29.02
N GLN A 444 10.99 10.95 -29.75
CA GLN A 444 11.71 10.49 -30.93
C GLN A 444 13.24 10.51 -30.76
N LEU A 445 13.75 10.97 -29.61
CA LEU A 445 15.18 11.09 -29.37
C LEU A 445 15.88 9.72 -29.38
N LYS A 446 17.07 9.67 -29.98
CA LYS A 446 17.90 8.46 -30.07
C LYS A 446 19.37 8.78 -29.80
N GLY A 447 20.15 7.74 -29.47
CA GLY A 447 21.61 7.84 -29.38
C GLY A 447 22.09 8.92 -28.39
N ALA A 448 22.93 9.84 -28.87
CA ALA A 448 23.55 10.88 -28.05
C ALA A 448 22.55 11.89 -27.48
N GLU A 449 21.51 12.26 -28.23
CA GLU A 449 20.49 13.20 -27.77
C GLU A 449 19.67 12.62 -26.62
N LEU A 450 19.26 11.35 -26.75
CA LEU A 450 18.58 10.62 -25.67
C LEU A 450 19.47 10.49 -24.43
N LYS A 451 20.77 10.23 -24.62
CA LYS A 451 21.74 10.21 -23.51
C LYS A 451 21.84 11.58 -22.85
N SER A 452 21.86 12.67 -23.61
CA SER A 452 21.87 14.03 -23.05
C SER A 452 20.59 14.32 -22.26
N PHE A 453 19.42 13.97 -22.80
CA PHE A 453 18.14 14.12 -22.09
C PHE A 453 18.12 13.35 -20.76
N ARG A 454 18.57 12.08 -20.77
CA ARG A 454 18.65 11.25 -19.56
C ARG A 454 19.60 11.82 -18.51
N ARG A 455 20.55 12.70 -18.85
CA ARG A 455 21.32 13.43 -17.83
C ARG A 455 20.43 14.39 -17.03
N SER A 456 19.49 15.05 -17.71
CA SER A 456 18.59 16.06 -17.12
C SER A 456 17.34 15.47 -16.48
N ALA A 457 17.00 14.21 -16.79
CA ALA A 457 15.81 13.52 -16.30
C ALA A 457 16.18 12.18 -15.65
N GLN A 458 15.87 12.04 -14.36
CA GLN A 458 16.21 10.86 -13.55
C GLN A 458 14.96 10.23 -12.95
N MET A 459 15.07 8.96 -12.54
CA MET A 459 13.99 8.22 -11.89
C MET A 459 14.46 7.59 -10.58
N ILE A 460 13.66 7.73 -9.54
CA ILE A 460 13.75 6.95 -8.30
C ILE A 460 12.66 5.89 -8.41
N PHE A 461 13.01 4.61 -8.44
CA PHE A 461 12.02 3.54 -8.59
C PHE A 461 11.45 3.10 -7.24
N GLN A 462 10.31 2.40 -7.31
CA GLN A 462 9.54 1.89 -6.18
C GLN A 462 10.33 0.94 -5.27
N ASP A 463 11.12 0.02 -5.85
CA ASP A 463 11.84 -1.01 -5.09
C ASP A 463 13.36 -0.75 -5.07
N PRO A 464 13.94 -0.28 -3.94
CA PRO A 464 15.38 -0.09 -3.83
C PRO A 464 16.17 -1.41 -3.87
N TYR A 465 15.56 -2.55 -3.57
CA TYR A 465 16.23 -3.86 -3.61
C TYR A 465 16.50 -4.32 -5.04
N GLN A 466 15.63 -3.96 -5.99
CA GLN A 466 15.78 -4.35 -7.39
C GLN A 466 16.62 -3.35 -8.21
N THR A 467 16.71 -2.10 -7.77
CA THR A 467 17.44 -1.04 -8.50
C THR A 467 18.94 -1.01 -8.26
N LEU A 468 19.39 -1.46 -7.08
CA LEU A 468 20.80 -1.43 -6.68
C LEU A 468 21.47 -2.75 -7.03
N ASN A 469 22.55 -2.71 -7.83
CA ASN A 469 23.31 -3.91 -8.16
C ASN A 469 24.00 -4.44 -6.89
N PRO A 470 23.67 -5.65 -6.39
CA PRO A 470 24.16 -6.15 -5.12
C PRO A 470 25.68 -6.46 -5.12
N ARG A 471 26.31 -6.47 -6.30
CA ARG A 471 27.74 -6.75 -6.48
C ARG A 471 28.61 -5.50 -6.46
N PHE A 472 28.00 -4.31 -6.50
CA PHE A 472 28.70 -3.03 -6.58
C PHE A 472 28.71 -2.37 -5.22
N THR A 473 29.76 -1.61 -4.91
CA THR A 473 29.79 -0.79 -3.70
C THR A 473 28.83 0.39 -3.85
N ILE A 474 28.47 1.04 -2.74
CA ILE A 474 27.67 2.26 -2.79
C ILE A 474 28.37 3.34 -3.61
N PHE A 475 29.69 3.45 -3.50
CA PHE A 475 30.50 4.33 -4.34
C PHE A 475 30.30 4.07 -5.82
N ASP A 476 30.42 2.80 -6.25
CA ASP A 476 30.27 2.41 -7.66
C ASP A 476 28.86 2.74 -8.16
N ILE A 477 27.84 2.48 -7.34
CA ILE A 477 26.43 2.69 -7.72
C ILE A 477 26.12 4.18 -7.89
N VAL A 478 26.58 5.04 -6.99
CA VAL A 478 26.33 6.49 -7.04
C VAL A 478 27.25 7.16 -8.06
N GLY A 479 28.46 6.63 -8.28
CA GLY A 479 29.42 7.16 -9.25
C GLY A 479 29.15 6.75 -10.70
N GLU A 480 28.49 5.61 -10.94
CA GLU A 480 28.20 5.08 -12.27
C GLU A 480 27.57 6.11 -13.24
N PRO A 481 26.55 6.91 -12.84
CA PRO A 481 25.98 7.94 -13.71
C PRO A 481 27.03 8.97 -14.17
N LEU A 482 27.91 9.43 -13.28
CA LEU A 482 28.96 10.41 -13.60
C LEU A 482 29.96 9.84 -14.62
N ILE A 483 30.33 8.56 -14.47
CA ILE A 483 31.24 7.85 -15.37
C ILE A 483 30.58 7.66 -16.75
N ILE A 484 29.32 7.20 -16.79
CA ILE A 484 28.56 7.01 -18.03
C ILE A 484 28.50 8.32 -18.82
N HIS A 485 28.27 9.44 -18.15
CA HIS A 485 28.17 10.76 -18.78
C HIS A 485 29.52 11.49 -18.95
N ARG A 486 30.64 10.90 -18.50
CA ARG A 486 32.00 11.47 -18.56
C ARG A 486 32.09 12.85 -17.89
N LEU A 487 31.50 12.98 -16.70
CA LEU A 487 31.40 14.25 -15.96
C LEU A 487 32.45 14.39 -14.87
N ALA A 488 32.94 13.29 -14.30
CA ALA A 488 33.92 13.29 -13.24
C ALA A 488 34.77 12.01 -13.27
N GLU A 489 36.04 12.12 -12.91
CA GLU A 489 36.99 11.03 -12.76
C GLU A 489 37.92 11.32 -11.57
N GLY A 490 38.55 10.29 -11.00
CA GLY A 490 39.50 10.43 -9.90
C GLY A 490 38.92 11.12 -8.66
N GLU A 491 39.63 12.11 -8.12
CA GLU A 491 39.25 12.84 -6.90
C GLU A 491 37.92 13.61 -7.06
N ALA A 492 37.63 14.13 -8.26
CA ALA A 492 36.39 14.86 -8.51
C ALA A 492 35.15 13.93 -8.45
N LEU A 493 35.30 12.68 -8.94
CA LEU A 493 34.25 11.67 -8.84
C LEU A 493 33.97 11.37 -7.36
N GLU A 494 35.03 11.22 -6.58
CA GLU A 494 34.93 10.94 -5.15
C GLU A 494 34.22 12.04 -4.37
N GLN A 495 34.60 13.29 -4.60
CA GLN A 495 33.96 14.43 -3.96
C GLN A 495 32.47 14.54 -4.30
N GLN A 496 32.09 14.32 -5.56
CA GLN A 496 30.68 14.38 -5.97
C GLN A 496 29.85 13.23 -5.41
N VAL A 497 30.41 12.01 -5.33
CA VAL A 497 29.73 10.87 -4.71
C VAL A 497 29.51 11.12 -3.22
N VAL A 498 30.54 11.59 -2.51
CA VAL A 498 30.44 11.96 -1.09
C VAL A 498 29.36 13.01 -0.89
N GLN A 499 29.40 14.09 -1.68
CA GLN A 499 28.41 15.16 -1.60
C GLN A 499 26.98 14.67 -1.88
N ALA A 500 26.79 13.77 -2.86
CA ALA A 500 25.48 13.20 -3.17
C ALA A 500 24.95 12.31 -2.03
N LEU A 501 25.80 11.47 -1.44
CA LEU A 501 25.45 10.64 -0.27
C LEU A 501 25.04 11.52 0.92
N GLU A 502 25.82 12.56 1.21
CA GLU A 502 25.54 13.49 2.29
C GLU A 502 24.25 14.28 2.05
N ARG A 503 24.01 14.75 0.81
CA ARG A 503 22.76 15.41 0.40
C ARG A 503 21.55 14.49 0.57
N ALA A 504 21.70 13.20 0.33
CA ALA A 504 20.66 12.20 0.59
C ALA A 504 20.52 11.80 2.08
N GLY A 505 21.31 12.39 2.98
CA GLY A 505 21.25 12.15 4.42
C GLY A 505 22.00 10.90 4.88
N LEU A 506 22.98 10.41 4.11
CA LEU A 506 23.90 9.36 4.54
C LEU A 506 25.19 10.01 5.06
N LYS A 507 25.16 10.45 6.32
CA LYS A 507 26.27 11.17 6.98
C LYS A 507 26.86 10.39 8.16
N PRO A 508 28.19 10.47 8.39
CA PRO A 508 29.21 10.86 7.40
C PRO A 508 29.28 9.82 6.26
N ALA A 509 29.49 10.28 5.02
CA ALA A 509 29.37 9.43 3.82
C ALA A 509 30.41 8.29 3.78
N GLU A 510 31.55 8.49 4.43
CA GLU A 510 32.66 7.54 4.53
C GLU A 510 32.23 6.22 5.19
N LEU A 511 31.21 6.24 6.06
CA LEU A 511 30.70 5.02 6.68
C LEU A 511 29.94 4.12 5.70
N TYR A 512 29.43 4.67 4.60
CA TYR A 512 28.52 4.00 3.68
C TYR A 512 29.17 3.72 2.32
N ARG A 513 30.10 4.58 1.89
CA ARG A 513 30.76 4.55 0.58
C ARG A 513 31.20 3.14 0.14
N ASP A 514 31.95 2.45 1.00
CA ASP A 514 32.59 1.18 0.65
C ASP A 514 31.71 -0.04 0.98
N ARG A 515 30.51 0.20 1.51
CA ARG A 515 29.55 -0.87 1.81
C ARG A 515 28.89 -1.38 0.54
N PHE A 516 28.29 -2.56 0.65
CA PHE A 516 27.41 -3.12 -0.35
C PHE A 516 25.94 -2.87 0.01
N PRO A 517 25.01 -2.87 -0.97
CA PRO A 517 23.59 -2.69 -0.71
C PRO A 517 23.07 -3.63 0.38
N HIS A 518 23.50 -4.89 0.40
CA HIS A 518 23.02 -5.89 1.36
C HIS A 518 23.36 -5.58 2.83
N GLU A 519 24.33 -4.70 3.08
CA GLU A 519 24.78 -4.27 4.40
C GLU A 519 24.03 -3.03 4.92
N LEU A 520 23.13 -2.47 4.10
CA LEU A 520 22.33 -1.30 4.43
C LEU A 520 20.89 -1.67 4.82
N SER A 521 20.31 -0.86 5.71
CA SER A 521 18.87 -0.89 6.01
C SER A 521 18.05 -0.46 4.79
N GLY A 522 16.75 -0.82 4.74
CA GLY A 522 15.87 -0.42 3.64
C GLY A 522 15.83 1.09 3.40
N GLY A 523 15.75 1.88 4.49
CA GLY A 523 15.83 3.34 4.44
C GLY A 523 17.16 3.88 3.90
N GLN A 524 18.28 3.26 4.31
CA GLN A 524 19.60 3.65 3.80
C GLN A 524 19.74 3.32 2.31
N ARG A 525 19.24 2.17 1.85
CA ARG A 525 19.22 1.83 0.41
C ARG A 525 18.40 2.82 -0.40
N GLN A 526 17.24 3.25 0.12
CA GLN A 526 16.44 4.26 -0.55
C GLN A 526 17.19 5.58 -0.66
N ARG A 527 17.92 6.00 0.39
CA ARG A 527 18.79 7.17 0.33
C ARG A 527 19.93 7.02 -0.68
N VAL A 528 20.50 5.82 -0.85
CA VAL A 528 21.46 5.55 -1.93
C VAL A 528 20.81 5.72 -3.31
N ALA A 529 19.59 5.19 -3.51
CA ALA A 529 18.86 5.37 -4.77
C ALA A 529 18.58 6.85 -5.07
N ILE A 530 18.23 7.63 -4.04
CA ILE A 530 18.08 9.09 -4.12
C ILE A 530 19.43 9.75 -4.48
N ALA A 531 20.51 9.40 -3.80
CA ALA A 531 21.85 9.93 -4.05
C ALA A 531 22.26 9.69 -5.52
N ARG A 532 22.03 8.48 -6.03
CA ARG A 532 22.29 8.11 -7.42
C ARG A 532 21.47 8.96 -8.42
N ALA A 533 20.22 9.29 -8.10
CA ALA A 533 19.39 10.12 -8.96
C ALA A 533 19.85 11.60 -8.96
N ILE A 534 20.23 12.15 -7.81
CA ILE A 534 20.59 13.57 -7.69
C ILE A 534 22.04 13.88 -8.08
N VAL A 535 22.93 12.88 -8.16
CA VAL A 535 24.36 13.10 -8.43
C VAL A 535 24.64 13.82 -9.76
N LEU A 536 23.73 13.69 -10.72
CA LEU A 536 23.81 14.36 -12.02
C LEU A 536 23.27 15.80 -12.02
N GLU A 537 22.72 16.26 -10.89
CA GLU A 537 21.99 17.52 -10.73
C GLU A 537 20.89 17.69 -11.81
N PRO A 538 19.92 16.76 -11.86
CA PRO A 538 18.90 16.75 -12.91
C PRO A 538 17.93 17.93 -12.76
N ARG A 539 17.27 18.31 -13.86
CA ARG A 539 16.18 19.29 -13.83
C ARG A 539 14.85 18.68 -13.41
N ILE A 540 14.64 17.40 -13.71
CA ILE A 540 13.44 16.65 -13.36
C ILE A 540 13.77 15.29 -12.76
N ILE A 541 13.06 14.94 -11.68
CA ILE A 541 13.07 13.60 -11.09
C ILE A 541 11.66 13.01 -11.10
N ILE A 542 11.51 11.81 -11.67
CA ILE A 542 10.31 10.99 -11.52
C ILE A 542 10.51 10.12 -10.29
N ALA A 543 9.75 10.40 -9.22
CA ALA A 543 9.85 9.64 -7.98
C ALA A 543 8.67 8.66 -7.90
N ASP A 544 8.92 7.40 -8.24
CA ASP A 544 7.91 6.36 -8.26
C ASP A 544 7.81 5.65 -6.90
N GLU A 545 6.77 5.98 -6.12
CA GLU A 545 6.54 5.47 -4.77
C GLU A 545 7.78 5.45 -3.86
N PRO A 546 8.50 6.58 -3.74
CA PRO A 546 9.83 6.62 -3.13
C PRO A 546 9.85 6.34 -1.62
N VAL A 547 8.68 6.17 -0.99
CA VAL A 547 8.52 5.99 0.46
C VAL A 547 7.58 4.85 0.87
N SER A 548 6.99 4.12 -0.09
CA SER A 548 5.94 3.12 0.21
C SER A 548 6.44 1.95 1.06
N MET A 549 7.71 1.57 0.90
CA MET A 549 8.36 0.48 1.64
C MET A 549 9.13 0.95 2.90
N LEU A 550 8.98 2.21 3.30
CA LEU A 550 9.74 2.80 4.41
C LEU A 550 8.90 2.94 5.68
N ASP A 551 9.58 2.73 6.81
CA ASP A 551 9.07 3.09 8.14
C ASP A 551 8.71 4.57 8.20
N VAL A 552 7.74 4.91 9.05
CA VAL A 552 7.17 6.25 9.21
C VAL A 552 8.23 7.32 9.46
N SER A 553 9.18 7.05 10.37
CA SER A 553 10.24 8.00 10.73
C SER A 553 11.18 8.32 9.56
N ILE A 554 11.48 7.31 8.73
CA ILE A 554 12.32 7.44 7.54
C ILE A 554 11.55 8.10 6.38
N ARG A 555 10.26 7.76 6.21
CA ARG A 555 9.35 8.35 5.22
C ARG A 555 9.34 9.87 5.34
N ALA A 556 9.13 10.41 6.54
CA ALA A 556 9.16 11.87 6.79
C ALA A 556 10.49 12.49 6.34
N GLY A 557 11.62 11.85 6.65
CA GLY A 557 12.94 12.31 6.25
C GLY A 557 13.16 12.35 4.73
N VAL A 558 12.62 11.36 4.00
CA VAL A 558 12.68 11.31 2.52
C VAL A 558 11.78 12.36 1.88
N LEU A 559 10.58 12.59 2.41
CA LEU A 559 9.70 13.67 1.91
C LEU A 559 10.35 15.04 2.12
N ASN A 560 10.97 15.28 3.28
CA ASN A 560 11.69 16.52 3.56
C ASN A 560 12.89 16.72 2.62
N LEU A 561 13.58 15.64 2.21
CA LEU A 561 14.65 15.71 1.21
C LEU A 561 14.15 16.23 -0.14
N MET A 562 12.97 15.79 -0.59
CA MET A 562 12.40 16.24 -1.86
C MET A 562 12.11 17.73 -1.87
N HIS A 563 11.53 18.26 -0.78
CA HIS A 563 11.34 19.70 -0.62
C HIS A 563 12.66 20.46 -0.66
N ARG A 564 13.71 19.96 0.00
CA ARG A 564 15.03 20.60 -0.05
C ARG A 564 15.61 20.61 -1.46
N PHE A 565 15.57 19.49 -2.17
CA PHE A 565 16.05 19.44 -3.55
C PHE A 565 15.28 20.39 -4.47
N ARG A 566 13.98 20.53 -4.27
CA ARG A 566 13.18 21.53 -4.97
C ARG A 566 13.62 22.96 -4.61
N ASN A 567 13.71 23.28 -3.33
CA ASN A 567 13.95 24.64 -2.85
C ASN A 567 15.40 25.12 -3.05
N GLU A 568 16.38 24.22 -2.89
CA GLU A 568 17.82 24.53 -2.95
C GLU A 568 18.42 24.31 -4.34
N LEU A 569 17.97 23.27 -5.06
CA LEU A 569 18.53 22.88 -6.35
C LEU A 569 17.59 23.18 -7.53
N GLY A 570 16.36 23.64 -7.28
CA GLY A 570 15.38 23.97 -8.33
C GLY A 570 14.86 22.74 -9.10
N ILE A 571 14.96 21.54 -8.52
CA ILE A 571 14.54 20.30 -9.18
C ILE A 571 13.01 20.22 -9.22
N SER A 572 12.44 19.97 -10.39
CA SER A 572 11.02 19.62 -10.55
C SER A 572 10.79 18.13 -10.32
N PHE A 573 9.62 17.75 -9.81
CA PHE A 573 9.28 16.36 -9.54
C PHE A 573 7.95 15.96 -10.16
N VAL A 574 7.89 14.73 -10.68
CA VAL A 574 6.63 13.98 -10.76
C VAL A 574 6.67 12.96 -9.64
N TYR A 575 5.89 13.19 -8.59
CA TYR A 575 5.82 12.32 -7.43
C TYR A 575 4.65 11.35 -7.57
N VAL A 576 4.94 10.08 -7.83
CA VAL A 576 3.93 9.04 -7.99
C VAL A 576 3.70 8.36 -6.64
N SER A 577 2.44 8.24 -6.23
CA SER A 577 2.05 7.53 -5.00
C SER A 577 0.60 7.07 -5.08
N HIS A 578 0.24 6.02 -4.35
CA HIS A 578 -1.17 5.68 -4.10
C HIS A 578 -1.70 6.29 -2.79
N ASP A 579 -0.83 6.91 -1.99
CA ASP A 579 -1.14 7.54 -0.70
C ASP A 579 -1.32 9.06 -0.88
N LEU A 580 -2.57 9.53 -0.79
CA LEU A 580 -2.91 10.95 -0.91
C LEU A 580 -2.36 11.84 0.21
N PRO A 581 -2.28 11.41 1.49
CA PRO A 581 -1.60 12.16 2.55
C PRO A 581 -0.15 12.55 2.20
N THR A 582 0.66 11.62 1.70
CA THR A 582 2.04 11.96 1.26
C THR A 582 2.04 12.92 0.07
N ILE A 583 1.14 12.74 -0.91
CA ILE A 583 0.99 13.67 -2.03
C ILE A 583 0.61 15.07 -1.56
N ARG A 584 -0.36 15.19 -0.65
CA ARG A 584 -0.79 16.47 -0.07
C ARG A 584 0.37 17.23 0.56
N TYR A 585 1.24 16.48 1.24
CA TYR A 585 2.38 17.04 1.93
C TYR A 585 3.41 17.58 0.94
N VAL A 586 3.71 16.83 -0.12
CA VAL A 586 4.86 17.12 -0.99
C VAL A 586 4.52 17.94 -2.25
N ALA A 587 3.32 17.78 -2.80
CA ALA A 587 2.98 18.27 -4.13
C ALA A 587 2.32 19.66 -4.12
N ASP A 588 2.63 20.44 -5.16
CA ASP A 588 1.98 21.73 -5.46
C ASP A 588 0.64 21.49 -6.18
N ARG A 589 0.63 20.55 -7.14
CA ARG A 589 -0.54 20.10 -7.89
C ARG A 589 -0.68 18.58 -7.80
N THR A 590 -1.91 18.09 -7.86
CA THR A 590 -2.22 16.65 -7.87
C THR A 590 -3.03 16.31 -9.10
N ALA A 591 -2.61 15.28 -9.83
CA ALA A 591 -3.36 14.60 -10.88
C ALA A 591 -3.79 13.21 -10.36
N ILE A 592 -5.07 12.90 -10.46
CA ILE A 592 -5.67 11.62 -10.10
C ILE A 592 -5.85 10.81 -11.37
N MET A 593 -5.23 9.63 -11.42
CA MET A 593 -5.23 8.72 -12.55
C MET A 593 -6.03 7.45 -12.25
N TYR A 594 -6.95 7.11 -13.14
CA TYR A 594 -7.77 5.92 -13.07
C TYR A 594 -7.79 5.20 -14.42
N LEU A 595 -7.38 3.92 -14.44
CA LEU A 595 -7.42 3.05 -15.61
C LEU A 595 -6.94 3.72 -16.91
N GLY A 596 -5.73 4.28 -16.89
CA GLY A 596 -5.10 4.90 -18.06
C GLY A 596 -5.45 6.38 -18.30
N GLU A 597 -6.41 6.97 -17.58
CA GLU A 597 -6.87 8.35 -17.78
C GLU A 597 -6.63 9.24 -16.55
N ILE A 598 -6.41 10.55 -16.74
CA ILE A 598 -6.42 11.53 -15.65
C ILE A 598 -7.83 12.07 -15.47
N VAL A 599 -8.45 11.75 -14.32
CA VAL A 599 -9.85 12.06 -14.04
C VAL A 599 -10.06 13.36 -13.27
N GLU A 600 -9.05 13.84 -12.53
CA GLU A 600 -9.09 15.10 -11.79
C GLU A 600 -7.67 15.64 -11.67
N VAL A 601 -7.46 16.93 -11.92
CA VAL A 601 -6.15 17.59 -11.72
C VAL A 601 -6.31 19.02 -11.28
N GLY A 602 -5.52 19.45 -10.30
CA GLY A 602 -5.50 20.84 -9.83
C GLY A 602 -4.58 21.04 -8.63
N PRO A 603 -4.61 22.22 -7.99
CA PRO A 603 -3.84 22.48 -6.78
C PRO A 603 -4.13 21.41 -5.71
N SER A 604 -3.09 20.85 -5.10
CA SER A 604 -3.22 19.66 -4.24
C SER A 604 -4.20 19.85 -3.09
N GLU A 605 -4.15 20.99 -2.40
CA GLU A 605 -5.11 21.35 -1.35
C GLU A 605 -6.54 21.43 -1.85
N GLN A 606 -6.75 21.92 -3.09
CA GLN A 606 -8.08 22.05 -3.66
C GLN A 606 -8.67 20.69 -4.07
N VAL A 607 -7.88 19.84 -4.74
CA VAL A 607 -8.29 18.50 -5.14
C VAL A 607 -8.69 17.67 -3.92
N ILE A 608 -7.92 17.76 -2.83
CA ILE A 608 -8.20 17.00 -1.61
C ILE A 608 -9.43 17.53 -0.87
N ARG A 609 -9.54 18.86 -0.74
CA ARG A 609 -10.66 19.48 -0.01
C ARG A 609 -11.98 19.37 -0.76
N GLU A 610 -11.97 19.62 -2.06
CA GLU A 610 -13.19 19.66 -2.87
C GLU A 610 -13.57 18.30 -3.47
N ARG A 611 -12.57 17.44 -3.75
CA ARG A 611 -12.72 16.03 -4.21
C ARG A 611 -13.88 15.85 -5.18
N LYS A 612 -13.81 16.50 -6.34
CA LYS A 612 -14.97 16.63 -7.24
C LYS A 612 -15.33 15.30 -7.89
N HIS A 613 -14.33 14.55 -8.37
CA HIS A 613 -14.56 13.27 -9.01
C HIS A 613 -14.95 12.20 -7.97
N PRO A 614 -15.98 11.35 -8.24
CA PRO A 614 -16.37 10.26 -7.33
C PRO A 614 -15.23 9.28 -7.00
N TYR A 615 -14.30 9.08 -7.93
CA TYR A 615 -13.09 8.29 -7.68
C TYR A 615 -12.14 8.93 -6.65
N THR A 616 -11.94 10.26 -6.74
CA THR A 616 -11.12 11.00 -5.77
C THR A 616 -11.75 10.93 -4.37
N GLN A 617 -13.09 10.98 -4.28
CA GLN A 617 -13.81 10.73 -3.03
C GLN A 617 -13.50 9.34 -2.48
N LEU A 618 -13.60 8.29 -3.33
CA LEU A 618 -13.30 6.91 -2.94
C LEU A 618 -11.85 6.75 -2.43
N LEU A 619 -10.86 7.31 -3.11
CA LEU A 619 -9.45 7.25 -2.68
C LEU A 619 -9.25 7.89 -1.31
N LEU A 620 -9.83 9.06 -1.06
CA LEU A 620 -9.72 9.76 0.22
C LEU A 620 -10.48 9.05 1.36
N ASP A 621 -11.66 8.51 1.04
CA ASP A 621 -12.46 7.75 2.00
C ASP A 621 -11.76 6.44 2.37
N ALA A 622 -11.03 5.83 1.43
CA ALA A 622 -10.20 4.64 1.65
C ALA A 622 -8.87 4.92 2.37
N SER A 623 -8.30 6.12 2.20
CA SER A 623 -7.00 6.48 2.78
C SER A 623 -7.00 6.27 4.30
N PRO A 624 -5.97 5.65 4.89
CA PRO A 624 -5.83 5.56 6.33
C PRO A 624 -5.81 6.94 6.99
N GLU A 625 -6.31 7.04 8.23
CA GLU A 625 -6.34 8.29 9.01
C GLU A 625 -5.66 8.07 10.36
N PRO A 626 -4.51 8.71 10.62
CA PRO A 626 -3.77 8.52 11.87
C PRO A 626 -4.45 9.19 13.06
N ASN A 627 -5.29 10.21 12.86
CA ASN A 627 -5.98 10.88 13.95
C ASN A 627 -7.07 9.97 14.55
N PRO A 628 -6.91 9.50 15.82
CA PRO A 628 -7.84 8.56 16.44
C PRO A 628 -9.24 9.13 16.71
N THR A 629 -9.41 10.45 16.58
CA THR A 629 -10.71 11.13 16.73
C THR A 629 -11.57 11.07 15.47
N VAL A 630 -10.97 10.80 14.31
CA VAL A 630 -11.68 10.71 13.03
C VAL A 630 -12.13 9.26 12.80
N ILE A 631 -13.44 9.06 12.68
CA ILE A 631 -14.02 7.74 12.43
C ILE A 631 -14.44 7.66 10.96
N LYS A 632 -13.79 6.77 10.20
CA LYS A 632 -14.18 6.48 8.82
C LYS A 632 -15.17 5.31 8.76
N PRO A 633 -16.20 5.38 7.90
CA PRO A 633 -17.08 4.24 7.67
C PRO A 633 -16.30 3.08 7.02
N PRO A 634 -16.62 1.81 7.31
CA PRO A 634 -15.99 0.67 6.66
C PRO A 634 -16.29 0.66 5.16
N LEU A 635 -15.25 0.47 4.35
CA LEU A 635 -15.38 0.39 2.89
C LEU A 635 -15.49 -1.09 2.45
N GLU A 636 -16.63 -1.75 2.68
CA GLU A 636 -16.78 -3.18 2.37
C GLU A 636 -16.94 -3.48 0.87
N SER A 637 -17.48 -2.53 0.10
CA SER A 637 -17.80 -2.72 -1.32
C SER A 637 -17.53 -1.45 -2.13
N ALA A 638 -16.50 -1.49 -2.97
CA ALA A 638 -16.27 -0.48 -4.01
C ALA A 638 -16.10 -1.10 -5.40
N GLY A 639 -16.51 -2.37 -5.57
CA GLY A 639 -16.27 -3.17 -6.79
C GLY A 639 -14.80 -3.51 -7.03
N GLU A 640 -14.53 -4.30 -8.06
CA GLU A 640 -13.18 -4.57 -8.57
C GLU A 640 -12.82 -3.58 -9.67
N ILE A 641 -11.51 -3.33 -9.85
CA ILE A 641 -11.01 -2.50 -10.95
C ILE A 641 -11.26 -3.24 -12.27
N PRO A 642 -11.90 -2.62 -13.28
CA PRO A 642 -12.09 -3.22 -14.60
C PRO A 642 -10.77 -3.56 -15.30
N SER A 643 -10.83 -4.46 -16.29
CA SER A 643 -9.66 -4.85 -17.07
C SER A 643 -9.16 -3.72 -17.96
N ALA A 644 -7.86 -3.41 -17.90
CA ALA A 644 -7.22 -2.48 -18.83
C ALA A 644 -7.07 -3.04 -20.26
N VAL A 645 -7.34 -4.34 -20.48
CA VAL A 645 -7.36 -4.93 -21.83
C VAL A 645 -8.64 -4.54 -22.58
N GLU A 646 -9.73 -4.38 -21.83
CA GLU A 646 -11.06 -4.09 -22.35
C GLU A 646 -11.65 -2.97 -21.47
N PRO A 647 -11.11 -1.74 -21.59
CA PRO A 647 -11.55 -0.63 -20.76
C PRO A 647 -13.06 -0.40 -20.92
N PRO A 648 -13.76 0.06 -19.86
CA PRO A 648 -15.20 0.29 -19.93
C PRO A 648 -15.57 1.30 -21.00
N ASN A 649 -16.71 1.08 -21.64
CA ASN A 649 -17.31 2.06 -22.54
C ASN A 649 -17.60 3.37 -21.78
N GLY A 650 -17.36 4.52 -22.42
CA GLY A 650 -17.55 5.83 -21.80
C GLY A 650 -16.62 6.12 -20.62
N CYS A 651 -17.19 6.42 -19.44
CA CYS A 651 -16.41 6.74 -18.25
C CYS A 651 -15.82 5.46 -17.64
N HIS A 652 -14.50 5.35 -17.56
CA HIS A 652 -13.85 4.15 -17.01
C HIS A 652 -14.28 3.81 -15.57
N PHE A 653 -14.69 4.80 -14.76
CA PHE A 653 -15.05 4.59 -13.35
C PHE A 653 -16.54 4.23 -13.11
N HIS A 654 -17.39 4.24 -14.13
CA HIS A 654 -18.85 4.17 -13.93
C HIS A 654 -19.31 2.90 -13.19
N THR A 655 -18.63 1.77 -13.38
CA THR A 655 -18.94 0.47 -12.77
C THR A 655 -18.81 0.44 -11.24
N ARG A 656 -18.07 1.41 -10.69
CA ARG A 656 -17.80 1.61 -9.25
C ARG A 656 -18.36 2.92 -8.73
N CYS A 657 -18.93 3.74 -9.60
CA CYS A 657 -19.36 5.08 -9.26
C CYS A 657 -20.76 5.06 -8.61
N PRO A 658 -20.91 5.54 -7.36
CA PRO A 658 -22.23 5.65 -6.72
C PRO A 658 -23.10 6.75 -7.33
N LYS A 659 -22.53 7.59 -8.19
CA LYS A 659 -23.21 8.68 -8.92
C LYS A 659 -23.31 8.39 -10.43
N ALA A 660 -23.18 7.12 -10.83
CA ALA A 660 -23.25 6.74 -12.24
C ALA A 660 -24.62 7.11 -12.84
N MET A 661 -24.60 7.67 -14.04
CA MET A 661 -25.79 8.07 -14.79
C MET A 661 -26.02 7.12 -15.98
N PRO A 662 -27.22 7.10 -16.61
CA PRO A 662 -27.49 6.18 -17.72
C PRO A 662 -26.54 6.36 -18.91
N HIS A 663 -26.02 7.58 -19.12
CA HIS A 663 -25.10 7.92 -20.20
C HIS A 663 -23.62 7.83 -19.81
N CYS A 664 -23.27 7.24 -18.66
CA CYS A 664 -21.88 7.07 -18.24
C CYS A 664 -21.14 5.94 -18.98
N GLY A 665 -21.84 5.14 -19.79
CA GLY A 665 -21.23 4.14 -20.67
C GLY A 665 -21.42 2.68 -20.26
N TRP A 666 -22.53 2.34 -19.60
CA TRP A 666 -22.90 0.95 -19.28
C TRP A 666 -22.81 0.01 -20.51
N GLU A 667 -22.44 -1.25 -20.28
CA GLU A 667 -22.23 -2.23 -21.34
C GLU A 667 -22.51 -3.69 -20.89
N GLY A 668 -22.48 -4.62 -21.84
CA GLY A 668 -22.75 -6.04 -21.59
C GLY A 668 -21.85 -6.71 -20.55
N ARG A 669 -20.59 -6.25 -20.38
CA ARG A 669 -19.68 -6.75 -19.33
C ARG A 669 -20.18 -6.42 -17.93
N ASP A 670 -20.89 -5.30 -17.76
CA ASP A 670 -21.47 -4.91 -16.48
C ASP A 670 -22.61 -5.84 -16.06
N VAL A 671 -23.32 -6.42 -17.04
CA VAL A 671 -24.37 -7.40 -16.78
C VAL A 671 -23.75 -8.68 -16.21
N ALA A 672 -22.66 -9.15 -16.81
CA ALA A 672 -21.92 -10.31 -16.29
C ALA A 672 -21.39 -10.07 -14.87
N THR A 673 -20.87 -8.86 -14.62
CA THR A 673 -20.40 -8.45 -13.28
C THR A 673 -21.54 -8.40 -12.27
N ALA A 674 -22.70 -7.82 -12.64
CA ALA A 674 -23.87 -7.76 -11.77
C ALA A 674 -24.41 -9.16 -11.42
N MET A 675 -24.39 -10.10 -12.37
CA MET A 675 -24.74 -11.51 -12.11
C MET A 675 -23.75 -12.19 -11.16
N SER A 676 -22.45 -11.92 -11.29
CA SER A 676 -21.42 -12.41 -10.37
C SER A 676 -21.64 -11.86 -8.94
N GLU A 677 -21.88 -10.55 -8.81
CA GLU A 677 -22.20 -9.91 -7.52
C GLU A 677 -23.49 -10.46 -6.89
N TRP A 678 -24.48 -10.79 -7.71
CA TRP A 678 -25.72 -11.45 -7.26
C TRP A 678 -25.43 -12.82 -6.61
N ARG A 679 -24.55 -13.62 -7.23
CA ARG A 679 -24.11 -14.92 -6.70
C ARG A 679 -23.28 -14.76 -5.42
N ILE A 680 -22.39 -13.76 -5.36
CA ILE A 680 -21.62 -13.43 -4.14
C ILE A 680 -22.56 -13.07 -2.98
N ALA A 681 -23.65 -12.37 -3.26
CA ALA A 681 -24.70 -12.05 -2.28
C ALA A 681 -25.56 -13.26 -1.86
N GLY A 682 -25.23 -14.48 -2.30
CA GLY A 682 -25.94 -15.71 -1.95
C GLY A 682 -27.28 -15.88 -2.66
N LYS A 683 -27.56 -15.08 -3.69
CA LYS A 683 -28.79 -15.16 -4.47
C LYS A 683 -28.61 -16.06 -5.68
N THR A 684 -29.59 -16.93 -5.92
CA THR A 684 -29.61 -17.82 -7.09
C THR A 684 -30.13 -17.07 -8.32
N ILE A 685 -29.63 -17.46 -9.49
CA ILE A 685 -30.14 -17.05 -10.80
C ILE A 685 -30.85 -18.27 -11.37
N HIS A 686 -32.14 -18.15 -11.66
CA HIS A 686 -33.01 -19.28 -11.98
C HIS A 686 -33.32 -19.42 -13.47
N TRP A 687 -33.41 -18.31 -14.19
CA TRP A 687 -33.96 -18.27 -15.55
C TRP A 687 -32.95 -17.80 -16.59
N LEU A 688 -31.76 -17.34 -16.17
CA LEU A 688 -30.73 -16.79 -17.03
C LEU A 688 -29.49 -17.69 -17.03
N GLY A 689 -29.10 -18.15 -18.21
CA GLY A 689 -27.82 -18.82 -18.43
C GLY A 689 -26.64 -17.83 -18.45
N ASP A 690 -25.45 -18.34 -18.74
CA ASP A 690 -24.24 -17.52 -18.68
C ASP A 690 -24.20 -16.41 -19.76
N PRO A 691 -23.74 -15.20 -19.39
CA PRO A 691 -23.66 -14.05 -20.29
C PRO A 691 -22.64 -14.26 -21.40
N LYS A 692 -23.07 -14.02 -22.64
CA LYS A 692 -22.19 -13.92 -23.82
C LYS A 692 -22.10 -12.47 -24.25
N VAL A 693 -20.97 -11.84 -23.93
CA VAL A 693 -20.73 -10.43 -24.26
C VAL A 693 -20.29 -10.28 -25.72
N GLU A 694 -20.95 -9.39 -26.44
CA GLU A 694 -20.67 -9.04 -27.84
C GLU A 694 -20.58 -7.51 -27.96
N GLU A 695 -19.34 -6.98 -28.03
CA GLU A 695 -19.06 -5.55 -28.02
C GLU A 695 -19.64 -4.84 -26.78
N THR A 696 -20.58 -3.92 -26.94
CA THR A 696 -21.29 -3.24 -25.85
C THR A 696 -22.54 -4.01 -25.38
N ASN A 697 -22.92 -5.08 -26.06
CA ASN A 697 -24.15 -5.84 -25.81
C ASN A 697 -23.88 -7.16 -25.09
N VAL A 698 -24.93 -7.79 -24.57
CA VAL A 698 -24.85 -9.15 -24.00
C VAL A 698 -26.07 -9.98 -24.40
N GLN A 699 -25.80 -11.25 -24.71
CA GLN A 699 -26.82 -12.27 -24.92
C GLN A 699 -26.89 -13.21 -23.72
N LEU A 700 -28.11 -13.55 -23.31
CA LEU A 700 -28.42 -14.47 -22.21
C LEU A 700 -29.39 -15.53 -22.72
N SER A 701 -29.10 -16.80 -22.50
CA SER A 701 -30.06 -17.88 -22.78
C SER A 701 -31.12 -17.94 -21.68
N VAL A 702 -32.38 -18.11 -22.07
CA VAL A 702 -33.51 -18.28 -21.14
C VAL A 702 -33.67 -19.75 -20.80
N GLU A 703 -33.45 -20.10 -19.53
CA GLU A 703 -33.70 -21.44 -19.02
C GLU A 703 -35.19 -21.60 -18.70
N GLY A 704 -35.82 -22.71 -19.09
CA GLY A 704 -37.22 -23.00 -18.73
C GLY A 704 -38.33 -22.33 -19.57
N GLN A 705 -38.00 -21.62 -20.66
CA GLN A 705 -38.94 -21.01 -21.63
C GLN A 705 -39.89 -19.90 -21.11
N ASP A 706 -39.72 -19.41 -19.88
CA ASP A 706 -40.49 -18.26 -19.36
C ASP A 706 -39.68 -16.95 -19.49
N VAL A 707 -39.81 -16.33 -20.67
CA VAL A 707 -39.08 -15.09 -21.01
C VAL A 707 -39.47 -13.93 -20.09
N GLY A 708 -40.73 -13.87 -19.63
CA GLY A 708 -41.20 -12.80 -18.75
C GLY A 708 -40.56 -12.87 -17.36
N GLN A 709 -40.40 -14.08 -16.80
CA GLN A 709 -39.66 -14.28 -15.55
C GLN A 709 -38.17 -13.97 -15.71
N ALA A 710 -37.57 -14.38 -16.83
CA ALA A 710 -36.16 -14.09 -17.11
C ALA A 710 -35.88 -12.58 -17.25
N GLU A 711 -36.75 -11.83 -17.94
CA GLU A 711 -36.65 -10.37 -18.04
C GLU A 711 -36.80 -9.68 -16.68
N SER A 712 -37.74 -10.15 -15.85
CA SER A 712 -37.95 -9.63 -14.50
C SER A 712 -36.75 -9.90 -13.58
N GLU A 713 -36.20 -11.12 -13.62
CA GLU A 713 -35.00 -11.50 -12.87
C GLU A 713 -33.78 -10.67 -13.31
N LEU A 714 -33.60 -10.49 -14.63
CA LEU A 714 -32.55 -9.64 -15.19
C LEU A 714 -32.70 -8.20 -14.69
N LEU A 715 -33.89 -7.59 -14.81
CA LEU A 715 -34.11 -6.21 -14.37
C LEU A 715 -33.86 -6.04 -12.87
N ALA A 716 -34.21 -7.05 -12.05
CA ALA A 716 -33.90 -7.07 -10.63
C ALA A 716 -32.39 -7.10 -10.35
N ILE A 717 -31.62 -7.91 -11.11
CA ILE A 717 -30.15 -7.94 -11.04
C ILE A 717 -29.56 -6.58 -11.40
N LEU A 718 -29.96 -6.00 -12.55
CA LEU A 718 -29.45 -4.71 -13.01
C LEU A 718 -29.78 -3.58 -12.03
N THR A 719 -31.01 -3.56 -11.50
CA THR A 719 -31.46 -2.53 -10.55
C THR A 719 -30.75 -2.65 -9.21
N ALA A 720 -30.51 -3.88 -8.74
CA ALA A 720 -29.75 -4.12 -7.52
C ALA A 720 -28.28 -3.69 -7.63
N LYS A 721 -27.70 -3.77 -8.85
CA LYS A 721 -26.39 -3.21 -9.14
C LYS A 721 -26.43 -1.68 -9.12
N HIS A 722 -27.27 -1.06 -9.94
CA HIS A 722 -27.46 0.39 -9.96
C HIS A 722 -28.75 0.80 -10.71
N PRO A 723 -29.58 1.72 -10.19
CA PRO A 723 -30.80 2.15 -10.89
C PRO A 723 -30.55 2.71 -12.30
N ALA A 724 -29.47 3.49 -12.48
CA ALA A 724 -29.10 4.02 -13.79
C ALA A 724 -28.69 2.94 -14.81
N PHE A 725 -28.21 1.79 -14.33
CA PHE A 725 -27.83 0.67 -15.19
C PHE A 725 -29.07 0.03 -15.83
N ALA A 726 -30.09 -0.23 -15.01
CA ALA A 726 -31.39 -0.71 -15.48
C ALA A 726 -32.06 0.28 -16.46
N GLN A 727 -31.91 1.58 -16.25
CA GLN A 727 -32.44 2.61 -17.15
C GLN A 727 -31.71 2.70 -18.49
N ALA A 728 -30.40 2.41 -18.51
CA ALA A 728 -29.60 2.43 -19.73
C ALA A 728 -29.81 1.19 -20.61
N ALA A 729 -30.18 0.07 -19.99
CA ALA A 729 -30.35 -1.22 -20.65
C ALA A 729 -31.59 -1.24 -21.57
N LYS A 730 -31.38 -1.58 -22.85
CA LYS A 730 -32.47 -1.89 -23.78
C LYS A 730 -32.56 -3.39 -23.96
N VAL A 731 -33.60 -3.98 -23.37
CA VAL A 731 -33.85 -5.43 -23.43
C VAL A 731 -34.78 -5.75 -24.61
N SER A 732 -34.39 -6.72 -25.41
CA SER A 732 -35.20 -7.33 -26.46
C SER A 732 -35.04 -8.84 -26.41
N HIS A 733 -36.09 -9.58 -26.76
CA HIS A 733 -36.04 -11.05 -26.82
C HIS A 733 -36.35 -11.57 -28.22
N GLU A 734 -35.72 -12.69 -28.56
CA GLU A 734 -36.03 -13.52 -29.73
C GLU A 734 -35.95 -14.99 -29.29
N ASP A 735 -37.05 -15.73 -29.43
CA ASP A 735 -37.22 -17.11 -28.96
C ASP A 735 -36.80 -17.36 -27.49
N THR A 736 -35.66 -18.02 -27.29
CA THR A 736 -35.10 -18.39 -25.97
C THR A 736 -33.82 -17.60 -25.65
N GLN A 737 -33.63 -16.46 -26.30
CA GLN A 737 -32.53 -15.54 -26.02
C GLN A 737 -33.02 -14.14 -25.66
N LEU A 738 -32.41 -13.59 -24.61
CA LEU A 738 -32.49 -12.19 -24.25
C LEU A 738 -31.24 -11.48 -24.74
N THR A 739 -31.44 -10.37 -25.44
CA THR A 739 -30.37 -9.45 -25.83
C THR A 739 -30.54 -8.15 -25.07
N VAL A 740 -29.48 -7.74 -24.37
CA VAL A 740 -29.40 -6.44 -23.71
C VAL A 740 -28.43 -5.59 -24.49
N SER A 741 -28.90 -4.43 -24.96
CA SER A 741 -28.12 -3.51 -25.77
C SER A 741 -27.84 -2.19 -25.08
N PHE A 742 -26.65 -1.66 -25.32
CA PHE A 742 -26.16 -0.39 -24.77
C PHE A 742 -25.50 0.48 -25.83
N PRO A 743 -25.67 1.81 -25.78
CA PRO A 743 -25.05 2.73 -26.72
C PRO A 743 -23.53 2.83 -26.51
N GLN A 744 -22.79 3.06 -27.60
CA GLN A 744 -21.39 3.41 -27.52
C GLN A 744 -21.24 4.86 -27.04
N GLN A 745 -20.31 5.07 -26.11
CA GLN A 745 -20.11 6.32 -25.39
C GLN A 745 -18.60 6.68 -25.38
N LEU A 746 -18.27 7.97 -25.48
CA LEU A 746 -16.88 8.43 -25.38
C LEU A 746 -16.48 8.67 -23.92
N SER A 747 -15.19 8.71 -23.61
CA SER A 747 -14.74 9.16 -22.29
C SER A 747 -15.14 10.62 -22.04
N PRO A 748 -15.50 10.99 -20.79
CA PRO A 748 -15.84 12.37 -20.46
C PRO A 748 -14.64 13.29 -20.70
N GLN A 749 -14.89 14.48 -21.26
CA GLN A 749 -13.85 15.49 -21.47
C GLN A 749 -13.50 16.19 -20.16
N ARG A 750 -12.25 16.64 -20.01
CA ARG A 750 -11.85 17.43 -18.84
C ARG A 750 -12.45 18.83 -18.90
N ARG A 751 -13.17 19.20 -17.84
CA ARG A 751 -13.81 20.51 -17.68
C ARG A 751 -13.14 21.30 -16.57
N LEU A 752 -12.96 22.60 -16.78
CA LEU A 752 -12.47 23.52 -15.74
C LEU A 752 -13.60 23.83 -14.76
N ILE A 753 -13.47 23.36 -13.51
CA ILE A 753 -14.47 23.56 -12.45
C ILE A 753 -14.09 24.76 -11.57
N ALA A 754 -12.80 25.02 -11.42
CA ALA A 754 -12.25 26.18 -10.73
C ALA A 754 -10.86 26.52 -11.29
N LYS A 755 -10.23 27.59 -10.78
CA LYS A 755 -8.90 28.03 -11.25
C LYS A 755 -7.88 26.89 -11.18
N GLU A 756 -7.34 26.48 -12.33
CA GLU A 756 -6.39 25.36 -12.49
C GLU A 756 -6.92 23.98 -12.04
N HIS A 757 -8.22 23.85 -11.74
CA HIS A 757 -8.83 22.60 -11.30
C HIS A 757 -9.77 22.05 -12.38
N THR A 758 -9.39 20.93 -12.99
CA THR A 758 -10.15 20.26 -14.05
C THR A 758 -10.60 18.85 -13.65
N VAL A 759 -11.75 18.43 -14.15
CA VAL A 759 -12.36 17.11 -13.85
C VAL A 759 -12.93 16.49 -15.12
N ALA A 760 -12.64 15.21 -15.37
CA ALA A 760 -13.25 14.41 -16.44
C ALA A 760 -14.46 13.64 -15.87
N CYS A 761 -15.62 14.28 -15.83
CA CYS A 761 -16.85 13.61 -15.35
C CYS A 761 -18.09 14.20 -16.01
N TYR A 762 -18.98 13.32 -16.47
CA TYR A 762 -20.28 13.68 -17.03
C TYR A 762 -21.17 14.53 -16.09
N LEU A 763 -20.93 14.47 -14.77
CA LEU A 763 -21.63 15.33 -13.80
C LEU A 763 -21.42 16.83 -14.04
N TYR A 764 -20.38 17.19 -14.80
CA TYR A 764 -20.00 18.59 -15.06
C TYR A 764 -20.12 18.97 -16.54
N ASP A 765 -20.76 18.14 -17.36
CA ASP A 765 -21.04 18.51 -18.74
C ASP A 765 -22.25 19.44 -18.85
N GLU A 766 -22.18 20.40 -19.78
CA GLU A 766 -23.19 21.45 -19.98
C GLU A 766 -24.59 20.92 -20.34
N ALA A 767 -24.68 19.67 -20.80
CA ALA A 767 -25.96 19.02 -21.15
C ALA A 767 -26.74 18.47 -19.95
N THR A 768 -26.17 18.54 -18.73
CA THR A 768 -26.74 17.97 -17.49
C THR A 768 -27.20 19.04 -16.49
N ILE A 769 -26.98 20.33 -16.79
CA ILE A 769 -27.39 21.50 -15.98
C ILE A 769 -28.71 22.09 -16.47
#